data_AF-A0A960L491-F1
#
_entry.id   AF-A0A960L491-F1
#
_cell.length_a   1.000
_cell.length_b   1.000
_cell.length_c   1.000
_cell.angle_alpha   90.00
_cell.angle_beta   90.00
_cell.angle_gamma   90.00
#
_symmetry.space_group_name_H-M   'P 1'
#
loop_
_entity.id
_entity.type
_entity.pdbx_description
1 polymer ?
#
loop_
_entity_poly.entity_id
_entity_poly.type
_entity_poly.pdbx_seq_one_letter_code
_entity_poly.pdbx_strand_id
1 'polypeptide(L)'
;MTQPPTPRGAGRRSGLSATALVALTLLVALLATPSSALAQQRNFDAREAAVRAVELIPSPSQEAALDDLRARIPNLEVRIDPTTGAASTVSNRTGYLTEGDAEATPLAIGMGFVEAHLDLFGLAEADLNEYEVTDSVFSKVTGASHLYLRQELGGIPVYNGQLQFHVNRDGRLMSVNNAFVPYLAEVVNTTSPKYSAGEAVAAAAKHLGLPNSGGPGRVRTAGGATQVTELSADGLSERPIVAQLMLLPIHGAEVRLVWNFQIWTLDDQHAYDFTVDAQDGRVWTRFDWVADDSYRVYPLPAESPNHVTPVPPADGRSLLVGPADPTASPFGWHDTNGVAGAEFTIHRGNNAHAYDDIDNNNAPPASEPDCGASLNCDFAINLTLAPNQYIPAAVANLFYWNNIVHDVQYQYGFDEAGGNFQQNNYGLGGSGADYVQAEAQDGSGSNNANFATPPDGSRPRMQMYIWTAPTPDKDGDLDSGIIIHEYGHGISNRQVGGPSNTSCLSNTQQPGEGWSDWLSLAYTAEVGDAGTDGRGIGTYALDQPTTGPGIRTQRYSTDPSINTWTYSTISTGVSVPHGVGAVWAQGVWEAYWALVDLHGFSSDIYNAAGGAGNQRMMLYVNEGLKNTACSPTFLDARDGIIQAAVDNYGGVDVCPLWEAFAAYGLGTDASTGGSNSTSATNGFSVPPECQCTPFPVADAGPDQLICLGDSVQVGTPAQPNNTYSWSPGGQTTAQITVAPTTTTVYTVTATTAACGSDSDSVTVTVDNGSAAGLDDDFEGGAGAWTSSGLWHLTSNSSCASPGYSSPVNAFYFGQDSTCDYSTGGTVTGDLVSPTIIGITSASTLSFDYYRVVESFSGSYDQTEVAVSGNGGATWTTVWSMDSSNASTAAWTSSGSISLASFAGQSIQLRFRFNSVDSVSNTFTGWFVDDVVVTGESPCGPGGNTAPVVSITSPANGSTFTQGASVSFAGTATDAEDGNISGSLSWASSLDGPIGSGASFSTSGLSVGSHTITASVTDSGGLPGSDSITVTIDPVTGPTTITILSTGSQDGWIRESNETSNAGGSNNSTNSGNRALRVGDSTGDRQYKTIVSFDTSSIPDGATILSATLRLKRGRVTGTNPFNILGSCFVDVQTGGFGGNVALANGDFQAAATVSQSATMSNPTSNGTFSEGSLNGAGLSAIDKTGVTQMRIYFSTDDNDDGGNDYMGYYSGDSGTADRPQLVVTYQ
;
A
#
# COMPACT_ATOMS: atom_id res chain seq x y z
N MET A 1 -56.16 -13.48 -61.13
CA MET A 1 -57.58 -13.49 -61.53
C MET A 1 -58.35 -12.52 -60.62
N THR A 2 -59.46 -11.94 -61.08
CA THR A 2 -60.61 -11.41 -60.29
C THR A 2 -60.36 -10.57 -59.02
N GLN A 3 -60.63 -9.26 -59.13
CA GLN A 3 -61.32 -8.42 -58.10
C GLN A 3 -62.76 -8.95 -57.81
N PRO A 4 -63.58 -8.41 -56.88
CA PRO A 4 -63.52 -7.18 -56.03
C PRO A 4 -63.64 -7.55 -54.50
N PRO A 5 -64.17 -6.77 -53.52
CA PRO A 5 -64.71 -5.39 -53.47
C PRO A 5 -64.29 -4.53 -52.24
N THR A 6 -65.07 -3.47 -51.96
CA THR A 6 -65.12 -2.56 -50.78
C THR A 6 -66.64 -2.20 -50.55
N PRO A 7 -67.16 -1.14 -49.86
CA PRO A 7 -66.56 -0.04 -49.08
C PRO A 7 -67.37 0.51 -47.84
N ARG A 8 -66.93 1.68 -47.31
CA ARG A 8 -67.70 2.82 -46.67
C ARG A 8 -68.16 2.80 -45.20
N GLY A 9 -67.78 3.87 -44.48
CA GLY A 9 -68.56 4.52 -43.43
C GLY A 9 -67.73 5.18 -42.30
N ALA A 10 -68.01 6.42 -41.87
CA ALA A 10 -67.63 7.70 -42.49
C ALA A 10 -68.19 8.91 -41.69
N GLY A 11 -67.34 9.63 -40.93
CA GLY A 11 -67.63 10.93 -40.29
C GLY A 11 -66.42 11.42 -39.49
N ARG A 12 -65.78 12.59 -39.74
CA ARG A 12 -66.20 14.01 -39.65
C ARG A 12 -66.22 14.56 -38.19
N ARG A 13 -65.59 15.71 -37.83
CA ARG A 13 -64.79 16.69 -38.62
C ARG A 13 -64.11 17.82 -37.77
N SER A 14 -62.80 18.05 -37.93
CA SER A 14 -62.03 19.32 -37.69
C SER A 14 -60.52 19.02 -37.82
N GLY A 15 -59.57 19.79 -38.39
CA GLY A 15 -59.57 21.14 -39.01
C GLY A 15 -59.06 22.20 -38.02
N LEU A 16 -57.97 22.97 -38.22
CA LEU A 16 -57.04 23.25 -39.36
C LEU A 16 -55.58 22.83 -38.98
N SER A 17 -54.60 22.51 -39.85
CA SER A 17 -53.83 23.30 -40.85
C SER A 17 -53.03 24.49 -40.25
N ALA A 18 -51.75 24.75 -40.58
CA ALA A 18 -50.94 24.32 -41.74
C ALA A 18 -49.40 24.28 -41.51
N THR A 19 -48.66 23.70 -42.49
CA THR A 19 -47.18 23.70 -42.69
C THR A 19 -46.32 22.98 -41.62
N ALA A 20 -45.17 22.37 -41.94
CA ALA A 20 -44.34 22.41 -43.16
C ALA A 20 -44.04 21.02 -43.78
N LEU A 21 -43.05 20.94 -44.68
CA LEU A 21 -42.67 19.79 -45.52
C LEU A 21 -41.21 19.37 -45.24
N VAL A 22 -40.81 18.17 -45.69
CA VAL A 22 -39.46 17.53 -45.66
C VAL A 22 -39.27 16.53 -44.49
N ALA A 23 -38.37 15.55 -44.69
CA ALA A 23 -38.00 14.42 -43.81
C ALA A 23 -38.99 13.23 -43.73
N LEU A 24 -39.16 12.48 -44.84
CA LEU A 24 -39.78 11.14 -44.85
C LEU A 24 -38.81 10.07 -45.39
N THR A 25 -37.65 9.93 -44.76
CA THR A 25 -36.62 8.92 -45.09
C THR A 25 -35.93 8.35 -43.84
N LEU A 26 -36.66 8.20 -42.72
CA LEU A 26 -36.08 7.71 -41.46
C LEU A 26 -37.10 6.97 -40.56
N LEU A 27 -37.87 6.03 -41.13
CA LEU A 27 -38.86 5.24 -40.37
C LEU A 27 -39.04 3.79 -40.88
N VAL A 28 -37.95 3.11 -41.26
CA VAL A 28 -37.94 1.66 -41.57
C VAL A 28 -36.67 1.00 -40.98
N ALA A 29 -36.24 1.44 -39.79
CA ALA A 29 -34.96 1.04 -39.18
C ALA A 29 -35.05 0.55 -37.72
N LEU A 30 -36.25 0.39 -37.14
CA LEU A 30 -36.46 -0.02 -35.74
C LEU A 30 -37.02 -1.45 -35.57
N LEU A 31 -36.94 -2.29 -36.60
CA LEU A 31 -37.27 -3.73 -36.53
C LEU A 31 -36.18 -4.60 -37.17
N ALA A 32 -34.92 -4.15 -37.08
CA ALA A 32 -33.78 -5.03 -37.32
C ALA A 32 -33.64 -5.99 -36.13
N THR A 33 -33.64 -7.29 -36.41
CA THR A 33 -33.04 -8.26 -35.46
C THR A 33 -31.58 -7.89 -35.25
N PRO A 34 -31.03 -7.97 -34.02
CA PRO A 34 -29.61 -7.70 -33.79
C PRO A 34 -28.75 -8.57 -34.70
N SER A 35 -27.68 -7.99 -35.25
CA SER A 35 -26.71 -8.73 -36.04
C SER A 35 -25.95 -9.72 -35.16
N SER A 36 -25.41 -10.78 -35.77
CA SER A 36 -24.66 -11.83 -35.08
C SER A 36 -23.37 -11.36 -34.39
N ALA A 37 -22.98 -10.09 -34.54
CA ALA A 37 -21.83 -9.48 -33.87
C ALA A 37 -22.13 -9.13 -32.39
N LEU A 38 -23.36 -8.70 -32.06
CA LEU A 38 -23.73 -8.34 -30.68
C LEU A 38 -23.84 -9.55 -29.75
N ALA A 39 -23.95 -10.77 -30.30
CA ALA A 39 -23.92 -12.01 -29.54
C ALA A 39 -22.50 -12.44 -29.12
N GLN A 40 -21.46 -11.67 -29.49
CA GLN A 40 -20.06 -12.09 -29.44
C GLN A 40 -19.17 -11.28 -28.47
N GLN A 41 -19.71 -10.24 -27.84
CA GLN A 41 -19.04 -9.56 -26.71
C GLN A 41 -19.04 -10.47 -25.47
N ARG A 42 -18.09 -10.29 -24.55
CA ARG A 42 -18.01 -11.02 -23.25
C ARG A 42 -19.12 -10.55 -22.31
N ASN A 43 -19.02 -9.29 -21.89
CA ASN A 43 -20.10 -8.56 -21.23
C ASN A 43 -21.14 -8.06 -22.26
N PHE A 44 -22.33 -7.70 -21.79
CA PHE A 44 -23.35 -6.97 -22.55
C PHE A 44 -24.18 -6.16 -21.56
N ASP A 45 -24.20 -4.84 -21.72
CA ASP A 45 -25.09 -3.97 -20.94
C ASP A 45 -25.91 -3.05 -21.86
N ALA A 46 -27.20 -3.33 -21.96
CA ALA A 46 -28.14 -2.52 -22.72
C ALA A 46 -28.41 -1.14 -22.09
N ARG A 47 -27.92 -0.88 -20.86
CA ARG A 47 -28.01 0.43 -20.19
C ARG A 47 -27.02 1.44 -20.75
N GLU A 48 -25.83 1.04 -21.20
CA GLU A 48 -24.84 1.95 -21.82
C GLU A 48 -25.44 2.77 -22.97
N ALA A 49 -26.26 2.12 -23.80
CA ALA A 49 -26.96 2.74 -24.92
C ALA A 49 -28.10 3.69 -24.52
N ALA A 50 -28.54 3.65 -23.25
CA ALA A 50 -29.48 4.60 -22.66
C ALA A 50 -28.75 5.74 -21.90
N VAL A 51 -27.69 5.41 -21.16
CA VAL A 51 -26.83 6.38 -20.45
C VAL A 51 -26.19 7.37 -21.41
N ARG A 52 -25.70 6.94 -22.59
CA ARG A 52 -25.18 7.84 -23.64
C ARG A 52 -26.20 8.86 -24.20
N ALA A 53 -27.46 8.88 -23.72
CA ALA A 53 -28.46 9.89 -24.06
C ALA A 53 -28.74 10.92 -22.94
N VAL A 54 -28.31 10.66 -21.69
CA VAL A 54 -28.56 11.54 -20.53
C VAL A 54 -27.37 11.47 -19.57
N GLU A 55 -26.57 12.53 -19.54
CA GLU A 55 -25.58 12.81 -18.50
C GLU A 55 -26.24 13.70 -17.43
N LEU A 56 -26.20 13.29 -16.17
CA LEU A 56 -26.79 14.04 -15.06
C LEU A 56 -25.69 14.78 -14.30
N ILE A 57 -25.60 16.08 -14.55
CA ILE A 57 -24.86 17.04 -13.72
C ILE A 57 -25.56 17.09 -12.35
N PRO A 58 -24.81 17.10 -11.22
CA PRO A 58 -25.37 17.34 -9.89
C PRO A 58 -26.36 18.52 -9.85
N SER A 59 -27.45 18.35 -9.11
CA SER A 59 -28.36 19.46 -8.81
C SER A 59 -27.61 20.56 -8.01
N PRO A 60 -27.99 21.85 -8.14
CA PRO A 60 -27.42 22.92 -7.33
C PRO A 60 -27.51 22.70 -5.80
N SER A 61 -28.44 21.88 -5.32
CA SER A 61 -28.47 21.47 -3.90
C SER A 61 -27.35 20.49 -3.53
N GLN A 62 -26.95 19.65 -4.48
CA GLN A 62 -25.88 18.65 -4.32
C GLN A 62 -24.50 19.29 -4.47
N GLU A 63 -24.35 20.25 -5.40
CA GLU A 63 -23.16 21.10 -5.49
C GLU A 63 -22.97 21.90 -4.19
N ALA A 64 -24.04 22.50 -3.66
CA ALA A 64 -24.00 23.22 -2.39
C ALA A 64 -23.67 22.30 -1.19
N ALA A 65 -24.29 21.12 -1.10
CA ALA A 65 -23.99 20.15 -0.04
C ALA A 65 -22.56 19.60 -0.13
N LEU A 66 -22.02 19.44 -1.34
CA LEU A 66 -20.64 19.03 -1.58
C LEU A 66 -19.64 20.10 -1.12
N ASP A 67 -19.85 21.36 -1.51
CA ASP A 67 -18.93 22.44 -1.15
C ASP A 67 -19.02 22.82 0.34
N ASP A 68 -20.20 22.69 0.97
CA ASP A 68 -20.36 22.76 2.43
C ASP A 68 -19.60 21.63 3.15
N LEU A 69 -19.70 20.39 2.67
CA LEU A 69 -18.96 19.26 3.25
C LEU A 69 -17.43 19.42 3.07
N ARG A 70 -16.98 19.92 1.92
CA ARG A 70 -15.57 20.27 1.66
C ARG A 70 -15.05 21.39 2.56
N ALA A 71 -15.89 22.37 2.90
CA ALA A 71 -15.52 23.44 3.82
C ALA A 71 -15.35 22.94 5.27
N ARG A 72 -16.06 21.87 5.64
CA ARG A 72 -16.01 21.25 6.98
C ARG A 72 -14.91 20.19 7.12
N ILE A 73 -14.57 19.49 6.03
CA ILE A 73 -13.68 18.32 6.05
C ILE A 73 -12.47 18.59 5.12
N PRO A 74 -11.30 18.97 5.67
CA PRO A 74 -10.09 19.15 4.88
C PRO A 74 -9.69 17.86 4.14
N ASN A 75 -9.27 18.02 2.88
CA ASN A 75 -8.87 16.92 1.98
C ASN A 75 -9.96 15.85 1.74
N LEU A 76 -11.23 16.26 1.80
CA LEU A 76 -12.37 15.45 1.37
C LEU A 76 -12.28 15.11 -0.13
N GLU A 77 -12.29 13.83 -0.46
CA GLU A 77 -12.54 13.33 -1.80
C GLU A 77 -14.02 12.93 -1.93
N VAL A 78 -14.67 13.42 -2.99
CA VAL A 78 -16.00 12.97 -3.38
C VAL A 78 -16.00 12.66 -4.87
N ARG A 79 -16.52 11.47 -5.21
CA ARG A 79 -16.78 11.03 -6.58
C ARG A 79 -18.28 11.10 -6.82
N ILE A 80 -18.68 11.59 -8.00
CA ILE A 80 -20.07 11.67 -8.45
C ILE A 80 -20.32 10.57 -9.48
N ASP A 81 -21.47 9.90 -9.43
CA ASP A 81 -21.95 9.04 -10.50
C ASP A 81 -22.69 9.89 -11.57
N PRO A 82 -22.16 10.01 -12.81
CA PRO A 82 -22.77 10.83 -13.86
C PRO A 82 -24.09 10.29 -14.41
N THR A 83 -24.51 9.09 -14.00
CA THR A 83 -25.78 8.46 -14.40
C THR A 83 -26.94 8.74 -13.45
N THR A 84 -26.65 9.26 -12.25
CA THR A 84 -27.60 9.64 -11.19
C THR A 84 -27.43 11.07 -10.68
N GLY A 85 -26.25 11.67 -10.82
CA GLY A 85 -25.88 12.98 -10.25
C GLY A 85 -25.52 12.93 -8.76
N ALA A 86 -25.58 11.75 -8.14
CA ALA A 86 -25.33 11.54 -6.71
C ALA A 86 -23.83 11.34 -6.40
N ALA A 87 -23.43 11.66 -5.16
CA ALA A 87 -22.16 11.19 -4.62
C ALA A 87 -22.16 9.65 -4.51
N SER A 88 -21.16 9.02 -5.10
CA SER A 88 -20.96 7.56 -5.15
C SER A 88 -19.83 7.07 -4.25
N THR A 89 -18.84 7.92 -3.98
CA THR A 89 -17.85 7.73 -2.90
C THR A 89 -17.63 9.05 -2.19
N VAL A 90 -17.59 9.02 -0.86
CA VAL A 90 -17.19 10.13 0.02
C VAL A 90 -16.11 9.59 0.96
N SER A 91 -14.95 10.26 1.05
CA SER A 91 -13.83 9.86 1.91
C SER A 91 -12.94 11.07 2.27
N ASN A 92 -12.06 10.91 3.26
CA ASN A 92 -11.07 11.94 3.64
C ASN A 92 -9.65 11.39 3.42
N ARG A 93 -8.81 12.08 2.65
CA ARG A 93 -7.44 11.64 2.31
C ARG A 93 -6.45 11.75 3.48
N THR A 94 -6.77 12.50 4.53
CA THR A 94 -5.86 12.78 5.66
C THR A 94 -6.52 12.59 7.03
N GLY A 95 -7.68 11.95 7.10
CA GLY A 95 -8.47 11.87 8.33
C GLY A 95 -9.75 11.08 8.16
N TYR A 96 -10.84 11.60 8.73
CA TYR A 96 -12.14 10.91 8.82
C TYR A 96 -13.27 11.84 8.34
N LEU A 97 -14.45 11.25 8.11
CA LEU A 97 -15.70 11.95 7.77
C LEU A 97 -16.50 12.39 9.00
N THR A 98 -16.27 11.74 10.15
CA THR A 98 -16.89 12.09 11.43
C THR A 98 -15.85 12.15 12.53
N GLU A 99 -16.17 12.85 13.61
CA GLU A 99 -15.51 12.61 14.89
C GLU A 99 -15.86 11.24 15.49
N GLY A 100 -15.16 10.86 16.55
CA GLY A 100 -15.22 9.52 17.12
C GLY A 100 -16.30 9.37 18.17
N ASP A 101 -17.26 8.49 17.91
CA ASP A 101 -18.24 8.03 18.90
C ASP A 101 -18.08 6.52 19.13
N ALA A 102 -17.33 6.16 20.17
CA ALA A 102 -17.04 4.77 20.51
C ALA A 102 -18.22 4.03 21.19
N GLU A 103 -19.29 4.73 21.57
CA GLU A 103 -20.51 4.14 22.15
C GLU A 103 -21.60 3.92 21.08
N ALA A 104 -21.57 4.67 19.98
CA ALA A 104 -22.44 4.46 18.83
C ALA A 104 -22.07 3.21 18.02
N THR A 105 -23.08 2.53 17.48
CA THR A 105 -22.84 1.41 16.56
C THR A 105 -22.37 1.92 15.18
N PRO A 106 -21.50 1.19 14.46
CA PRO A 106 -21.09 1.57 13.11
C PRO A 106 -22.24 1.82 12.11
N LEU A 107 -23.40 1.20 12.32
CA LEU A 107 -24.60 1.43 11.52
C LEU A 107 -25.25 2.79 11.83
N ALA A 108 -25.29 3.19 13.10
CA ALA A 108 -25.79 4.50 13.51
C ALA A 108 -24.86 5.62 13.02
N ILE A 109 -23.55 5.41 13.11
CA ILE A 109 -22.52 6.36 12.62
C ILE A 109 -22.65 6.55 11.10
N GLY A 110 -22.69 5.45 10.33
CA GLY A 110 -22.79 5.50 8.87
C GLY A 110 -24.14 6.02 8.37
N MET A 111 -25.26 5.54 8.94
CA MET A 111 -26.58 5.97 8.50
C MET A 111 -26.86 7.42 8.89
N GLY A 112 -26.51 7.84 10.12
CA GLY A 112 -26.65 9.23 10.54
C GLY A 112 -25.86 10.21 9.68
N PHE A 113 -24.70 9.80 9.15
CA PHE A 113 -23.96 10.59 8.17
C PHE A 113 -24.70 10.70 6.82
N VAL A 114 -25.37 9.66 6.33
CA VAL A 114 -26.14 9.73 5.07
C VAL A 114 -27.45 10.50 5.26
N GLU A 115 -28.15 10.30 6.37
CA GLU A 115 -29.35 11.07 6.75
C GLU A 115 -29.05 12.57 6.85
N ALA A 116 -27.88 12.96 7.37
CA ALA A 116 -27.43 14.35 7.45
C ALA A 116 -27.01 14.97 6.10
N HIS A 117 -26.76 14.16 5.06
CA HIS A 117 -26.25 14.61 3.76
C HIS A 117 -27.06 14.05 2.57
N LEU A 118 -28.37 13.86 2.75
CA LEU A 118 -29.28 13.27 1.75
C LEU A 118 -29.17 13.92 0.35
N ASP A 119 -29.08 15.24 0.26
CA ASP A 119 -28.88 15.98 -1.01
C ASP A 119 -27.58 15.55 -1.71
N LEU A 120 -26.46 15.46 -0.99
CA LEU A 120 -25.17 15.03 -1.56
C LEU A 120 -25.26 13.62 -2.16
N PHE A 121 -25.91 12.70 -1.45
CA PHE A 121 -26.16 11.34 -1.93
C PHE A 121 -27.34 11.24 -2.92
N GLY A 122 -28.04 12.34 -3.20
CA GLY A 122 -29.19 12.41 -4.11
C GLY A 122 -30.44 11.66 -3.63
N LEU A 123 -30.51 11.27 -2.36
CA LEU A 123 -31.56 10.41 -1.81
C LEU A 123 -32.67 11.21 -1.13
N ALA A 124 -33.87 10.64 -1.07
CA ALA A 124 -34.93 11.07 -0.16
C ALA A 124 -34.93 10.24 1.13
N GLU A 125 -35.53 10.74 2.21
CA GLU A 125 -35.84 9.94 3.42
C GLU A 125 -36.56 8.63 3.06
N ALA A 126 -37.38 8.66 1.99
CA ALA A 126 -38.10 7.51 1.45
C ALA A 126 -37.17 6.36 1.03
N ASP A 127 -35.98 6.67 0.50
CA ASP A 127 -35.02 5.71 -0.04
C ASP A 127 -34.24 4.96 1.05
N LEU A 128 -34.30 5.43 2.29
CA LEU A 128 -33.70 4.81 3.49
C LEU A 128 -34.72 4.02 4.35
N ASN A 129 -36.01 4.02 3.99
CA ASN A 129 -37.04 3.29 4.76
C ASN A 129 -37.02 1.76 4.55
N GLU A 130 -36.49 1.27 3.43
CA GLU A 130 -36.46 -0.14 3.07
C GLU A 130 -35.04 -0.55 2.61
N TYR A 131 -34.29 -1.20 3.51
CA TYR A 131 -32.97 -1.77 3.22
C TYR A 131 -32.71 -3.06 4.00
N GLU A 132 -31.84 -3.91 3.46
CA GLU A 132 -31.26 -5.06 4.15
C GLU A 132 -29.79 -4.76 4.51
N VAL A 133 -29.36 -4.99 5.75
CA VAL A 133 -27.92 -5.08 6.07
C VAL A 133 -27.48 -6.48 5.68
N THR A 134 -26.74 -6.62 4.58
CA THR A 134 -26.32 -7.93 4.06
C THR A 134 -25.16 -8.48 4.88
N ASP A 135 -24.17 -7.63 5.20
CA ASP A 135 -22.91 -8.04 5.80
C ASP A 135 -22.37 -7.00 6.80
N SER A 136 -21.67 -7.50 7.82
CA SER A 136 -20.99 -6.70 8.85
C SER A 136 -19.67 -7.38 9.22
N VAL A 137 -18.55 -6.81 8.77
CA VAL A 137 -17.21 -7.41 8.88
C VAL A 137 -16.35 -6.62 9.86
N PHE A 138 -15.92 -7.25 10.96
CA PHE A 138 -14.99 -6.65 11.92
C PHE A 138 -13.55 -7.12 11.67
N SER A 139 -12.66 -6.17 11.37
CA SER A 139 -11.23 -6.42 11.22
C SER A 139 -10.54 -6.49 12.58
N LYS A 140 -10.11 -7.69 12.99
CA LYS A 140 -9.32 -7.89 14.22
C LYS A 140 -7.92 -7.28 14.18
N VAL A 141 -7.45 -6.87 13.00
CA VAL A 141 -6.10 -6.29 12.80
C VAL A 141 -6.14 -4.77 12.98
N THR A 142 -7.07 -4.10 12.31
CA THR A 142 -7.22 -2.63 12.38
C THR A 142 -8.16 -2.18 13.50
N GLY A 143 -9.09 -3.03 13.92
CA GLY A 143 -10.22 -2.69 14.80
C GLY A 143 -11.39 -2.04 14.05
N ALA A 144 -11.32 -1.93 12.72
CA ALA A 144 -12.37 -1.33 11.90
C ALA A 144 -13.58 -2.25 11.68
N SER A 145 -14.74 -1.64 11.46
CA SER A 145 -16.00 -2.30 11.10
C SER A 145 -16.46 -1.84 9.72
N HIS A 146 -16.74 -2.80 8.83
CA HIS A 146 -17.21 -2.56 7.47
C HIS A 146 -18.64 -3.10 7.34
N LEU A 147 -19.60 -2.24 6.99
CA LEU A 147 -21.01 -2.56 6.82
C LEU A 147 -21.41 -2.46 5.35
N TYR A 148 -22.28 -3.37 4.94
CA TYR A 148 -22.82 -3.44 3.58
C TYR A 148 -24.34 -3.54 3.67
N LEU A 149 -25.02 -2.55 3.09
CA LEU A 149 -26.46 -2.44 3.01
C LEU A 149 -26.91 -2.54 1.55
N ARG A 150 -28.13 -3.03 1.32
CA ARG A 150 -28.76 -3.09 0.00
C ARG A 150 -30.17 -2.51 0.06
N GLN A 151 -30.48 -1.62 -0.87
CA GLN A 151 -31.79 -0.97 -0.99
C GLN A 151 -32.87 -1.98 -1.42
N GLU A 152 -34.08 -1.85 -0.87
CA GLU A 152 -35.26 -2.63 -1.28
C GLU A 152 -36.46 -1.73 -1.57
N LEU A 153 -37.47 -2.26 -2.27
CA LEU A 153 -38.80 -1.66 -2.33
C LEU A 153 -39.88 -2.76 -2.34
N GLY A 154 -40.74 -2.75 -1.32
CA GLY A 154 -41.74 -3.80 -1.09
C GLY A 154 -41.13 -5.18 -0.81
N GLY A 155 -39.89 -5.23 -0.30
CA GLY A 155 -39.11 -6.46 -0.16
C GLY A 155 -38.59 -7.05 -1.48
N ILE A 156 -38.38 -6.21 -2.49
CA ILE A 156 -37.65 -6.56 -3.72
C ILE A 156 -36.33 -5.77 -3.73
N PRO A 157 -35.15 -6.42 -3.75
CA PRO A 157 -33.87 -5.72 -3.69
C PRO A 157 -33.50 -5.06 -5.02
N VAL A 158 -32.74 -3.98 -4.92
CA VAL A 158 -32.13 -3.29 -6.07
C VAL A 158 -30.84 -4.01 -6.48
N TYR A 159 -30.71 -4.30 -7.78
CA TYR A 159 -29.51 -4.88 -8.37
C TYR A 159 -28.36 -3.87 -8.32
N ASN A 160 -27.28 -4.24 -7.64
CA ASN A 160 -26.13 -3.39 -7.28
C ASN A 160 -26.47 -2.11 -6.49
N GLY A 161 -27.70 -1.97 -5.97
CA GLY A 161 -28.11 -0.84 -5.14
C GLY A 161 -27.58 -0.94 -3.72
N GLN A 162 -26.28 -0.73 -3.53
CA GLN A 162 -25.58 -0.86 -2.24
C GLN A 162 -25.30 0.48 -1.57
N LEU A 163 -25.20 0.46 -0.24
CA LEU A 163 -24.68 1.55 0.58
C LEU A 163 -23.71 0.94 1.60
N GLN A 164 -22.50 1.48 1.69
CA GLN A 164 -21.41 0.87 2.46
C GLN A 164 -20.82 1.87 3.44
N PHE A 165 -20.54 1.43 4.66
CA PHE A 165 -19.94 2.26 5.71
C PHE A 165 -18.67 1.60 6.23
N HIS A 166 -17.60 2.37 6.37
CA HIS A 166 -16.33 1.90 6.90
C HIS A 166 -15.95 2.75 8.11
N VAL A 167 -15.98 2.16 9.31
CA VAL A 167 -15.80 2.87 10.60
C VAL A 167 -14.57 2.33 11.31
N ASN A 168 -13.72 3.21 11.85
CA ASN A 168 -12.49 2.81 12.54
C ASN A 168 -12.75 2.29 13.98
N ARG A 169 -11.69 1.96 14.72
CA ARG A 169 -11.79 1.42 16.09
C ARG A 169 -12.31 2.42 17.14
N ASP A 170 -12.27 3.71 16.84
CA ASP A 170 -12.60 4.83 17.73
C ASP A 170 -13.99 5.41 17.42
N GLY A 171 -14.78 4.74 16.56
CA GLY A 171 -16.10 5.22 16.15
C GLY A 171 -16.08 6.32 15.08
N ARG A 172 -14.97 6.50 14.34
CA ARG A 172 -14.86 7.47 13.25
C ARG A 172 -15.17 6.86 11.89
N LEU A 173 -16.09 7.48 11.13
CA LEU A 173 -16.39 7.09 9.76
C LEU A 173 -15.22 7.44 8.83
N MET A 174 -14.66 6.46 8.12
CA MET A 174 -13.53 6.61 7.20
C MET A 174 -14.00 6.99 5.80
N SER A 175 -15.05 6.31 5.32
CA SER A 175 -15.64 6.52 4.00
C SER A 175 -17.05 5.94 3.90
N VAL A 176 -17.80 6.46 2.93
CA VAL A 176 -19.11 5.97 2.48
C VAL A 176 -19.04 5.70 0.99
N ASN A 177 -19.50 4.52 0.55
CA ASN A 177 -19.77 4.23 -0.87
C ASN A 177 -21.27 4.07 -1.08
N ASN A 178 -21.82 4.74 -2.09
CA ASN A 178 -23.25 4.82 -2.37
C ASN A 178 -23.55 4.44 -3.82
N ALA A 179 -24.53 3.55 -3.98
CA ALA A 179 -25.17 3.18 -5.23
C ALA A 179 -26.69 2.99 -5.04
N PHE A 180 -27.28 3.50 -3.95
CA PHE A 180 -28.73 3.55 -3.79
C PHE A 180 -29.34 4.43 -4.89
N VAL A 181 -30.53 4.06 -5.34
CA VAL A 181 -31.25 4.77 -6.39
C VAL A 181 -32.01 5.95 -5.77
N PRO A 182 -31.80 7.18 -6.27
CA PRO A 182 -32.63 8.34 -5.96
C PRO A 182 -34.12 8.10 -6.23
N TYR A 183 -34.98 8.42 -5.26
CA TYR A 183 -36.44 8.45 -5.37
C TYR A 183 -37.03 7.11 -5.90
N LEU A 184 -36.50 5.98 -5.41
CA LEU A 184 -36.77 4.63 -5.92
C LEU A 184 -38.29 4.34 -6.01
N ALA A 185 -39.05 4.76 -4.99
CA ALA A 185 -40.50 4.56 -4.92
C ALA A 185 -41.29 5.33 -6.01
N GLU A 186 -40.71 6.39 -6.60
CA GLU A 186 -41.33 7.18 -7.67
C GLU A 186 -40.95 6.69 -9.08
N VAL A 187 -39.75 6.14 -9.25
CA VAL A 187 -39.23 5.66 -10.56
C VAL A 187 -39.58 4.19 -10.88
N VAL A 188 -40.01 3.40 -9.90
CA VAL A 188 -40.39 1.98 -10.09
C VAL A 188 -41.80 1.84 -10.65
N ASN A 189 -41.89 1.55 -11.95
CA ASN A 189 -43.16 1.47 -12.68
C ASN A 189 -44.01 0.21 -12.37
N THR A 190 -43.43 -0.87 -11.84
CA THR A 190 -44.15 -2.10 -11.48
C THR A 190 -43.30 -3.06 -10.63
N THR A 191 -43.92 -3.73 -9.66
CA THR A 191 -43.34 -4.83 -8.87
C THR A 191 -43.92 -6.21 -9.24
N SER A 192 -44.81 -6.28 -10.23
CA SER A 192 -45.46 -7.53 -10.67
C SER A 192 -44.92 -8.03 -12.01
N PRO A 193 -44.39 -9.27 -12.10
CA PRO A 193 -43.88 -9.84 -13.36
C PRO A 193 -45.01 -10.28 -14.30
N LYS A 194 -44.75 -10.21 -15.61
CA LYS A 194 -45.56 -10.84 -16.68
C LYS A 194 -44.87 -12.08 -17.27
N TYR A 195 -43.55 -12.00 -17.45
CA TYR A 195 -42.71 -13.14 -17.82
C TYR A 195 -42.34 -13.94 -16.57
N SER A 196 -42.37 -15.26 -16.65
CA SER A 196 -41.88 -16.12 -15.57
C SER A 196 -40.38 -16.37 -15.66
N ALA A 197 -39.77 -16.74 -14.53
CA ALA A 197 -38.36 -17.13 -14.44
C ALA A 197 -37.91 -18.13 -15.53
N GLY A 198 -38.74 -19.15 -15.84
CA GLY A 198 -38.41 -20.13 -16.88
C GLY A 198 -38.44 -19.57 -18.31
N GLU A 199 -39.25 -18.54 -18.56
CA GLU A 199 -39.27 -17.82 -19.84
C GLU A 199 -38.11 -16.81 -19.93
N ALA A 200 -37.73 -16.19 -18.81
CA ALA A 200 -36.57 -15.31 -18.70
C ALA A 200 -35.24 -16.07 -18.92
N VAL A 201 -35.08 -17.24 -18.28
CA VAL A 201 -33.92 -18.13 -18.52
C VAL A 201 -33.88 -18.65 -19.95
N ALA A 202 -35.03 -18.97 -20.56
CA ALA A 202 -35.09 -19.33 -21.98
C ALA A 202 -34.70 -18.14 -22.90
N ALA A 203 -35.00 -16.89 -22.51
CA ALA A 203 -34.56 -15.71 -23.24
C ALA A 203 -33.05 -15.47 -23.13
N ALA A 204 -32.44 -15.66 -21.95
CA ALA A 204 -31.00 -15.61 -21.76
C ALA A 204 -30.26 -16.72 -22.53
N ALA A 205 -30.74 -17.96 -22.46
CA ALA A 205 -30.19 -19.08 -23.24
C ALA A 205 -30.21 -18.79 -24.76
N LYS A 206 -31.31 -18.19 -25.25
CA LYS A 206 -31.44 -17.75 -26.64
C LYS A 206 -30.51 -16.56 -26.98
N HIS A 207 -30.26 -15.66 -26.03
CA HIS A 207 -29.30 -14.55 -26.19
C HIS A 207 -27.87 -15.07 -26.34
N LEU A 208 -27.49 -16.11 -25.58
CA LEU A 208 -26.24 -16.88 -25.75
C LEU A 208 -26.22 -17.77 -27.02
N GLY A 209 -27.26 -17.74 -27.85
CA GLY A 209 -27.35 -18.55 -29.08
C GLY A 209 -27.53 -20.06 -28.85
N LEU A 210 -27.80 -20.50 -27.61
CA LEU A 210 -27.88 -21.92 -27.25
C LEU A 210 -29.10 -22.61 -27.87
N PRO A 211 -28.99 -23.88 -28.29
CA PRO A 211 -30.05 -24.59 -29.00
C PRO A 211 -31.28 -24.83 -28.11
N ASN A 212 -32.43 -24.39 -28.62
CA ASN A 212 -33.69 -24.19 -27.90
C ASN A 212 -34.30 -25.47 -27.26
N SER A 213 -34.02 -25.69 -25.98
CA SER A 213 -34.84 -26.52 -25.09
C SER A 213 -36.16 -25.78 -24.75
N GLY A 214 -37.24 -26.54 -24.49
CA GLY A 214 -38.42 -25.95 -23.85
C GLY A 214 -38.05 -25.52 -22.44
N GLY A 215 -38.36 -24.26 -22.08
CA GLY A 215 -37.81 -23.59 -20.90
C GLY A 215 -37.84 -24.44 -19.61
N PRO A 216 -36.79 -24.33 -18.77
CA PRO A 216 -36.46 -25.33 -17.76
C PRO A 216 -37.60 -25.61 -16.77
N GLY A 217 -37.70 -26.86 -16.35
CA GLY A 217 -38.73 -27.31 -15.42
C GLY A 217 -38.61 -26.59 -14.08
N ARG A 218 -39.71 -25.99 -13.61
CA ARG A 218 -39.81 -25.47 -12.24
C ARG A 218 -39.65 -26.62 -11.24
N VAL A 219 -38.56 -26.60 -10.49
CA VAL A 219 -38.31 -27.51 -9.38
C VAL A 219 -39.08 -27.02 -8.15
N ARG A 220 -38.98 -25.73 -7.85
CA ARG A 220 -39.60 -25.09 -6.68
C ARG A 220 -39.76 -23.59 -6.88
N THR A 221 -40.77 -22.99 -6.26
CA THR A 221 -40.89 -21.53 -6.10
C THR A 221 -41.14 -21.23 -4.62
N ALA A 222 -40.45 -20.25 -4.06
CA ALA A 222 -40.69 -19.70 -2.74
C ALA A 222 -41.77 -18.60 -2.80
N GLY A 223 -42.55 -18.46 -1.73
CA GLY A 223 -43.45 -17.33 -1.56
C GLY A 223 -42.71 -16.14 -0.94
N GLY A 224 -42.96 -14.94 -1.47
CA GLY A 224 -42.28 -13.69 -1.09
C GLY A 224 -42.34 -12.70 -2.26
N ALA A 225 -41.91 -11.46 -2.04
CA ALA A 225 -41.91 -10.43 -3.09
C ALA A 225 -40.88 -10.74 -4.19
N THR A 226 -39.70 -11.27 -3.83
CA THR A 226 -38.64 -11.73 -4.75
C THR A 226 -38.99 -12.97 -5.60
N GLN A 227 -40.05 -13.71 -5.26
CA GLN A 227 -40.53 -14.90 -5.99
C GLN A 227 -39.47 -15.96 -6.36
N VAL A 228 -38.42 -16.12 -5.53
CA VAL A 228 -37.26 -17.00 -5.79
C VAL A 228 -37.70 -18.38 -6.32
N THR A 229 -37.26 -18.70 -7.53
CA THR A 229 -37.68 -19.88 -8.29
C THR A 229 -36.47 -20.68 -8.76
N GLU A 230 -36.44 -21.95 -8.36
CA GLU A 230 -35.41 -22.93 -8.68
C GLU A 230 -35.83 -23.72 -9.95
N LEU A 231 -34.93 -23.75 -10.93
CA LEU A 231 -35.17 -24.29 -12.28
C LEU A 231 -34.16 -25.41 -12.59
N SER A 232 -34.63 -26.48 -13.24
CA SER A 232 -33.79 -27.62 -13.66
C SER A 232 -32.77 -27.19 -14.71
N ALA A 233 -31.49 -27.47 -14.50
CA ALA A 233 -30.42 -26.96 -15.37
C ALA A 233 -30.11 -27.84 -16.60
N ASP A 234 -30.85 -28.93 -16.80
CA ASP A 234 -30.64 -29.98 -17.82
C ASP A 234 -30.25 -29.44 -19.22
N GLY A 235 -28.95 -29.53 -19.54
CA GLY A 235 -28.42 -29.11 -20.85
C GLY A 235 -28.25 -27.60 -21.06
N LEU A 236 -28.34 -26.80 -19.99
CA LEU A 236 -28.14 -25.34 -20.02
C LEU A 236 -27.10 -24.84 -19.01
N SER A 237 -27.02 -25.43 -17.81
CA SER A 237 -26.04 -25.04 -16.79
C SER A 237 -25.64 -26.22 -15.91
N GLU A 238 -24.47 -26.12 -15.28
CA GLU A 238 -23.88 -27.19 -14.45
C GLU A 238 -24.63 -27.40 -13.12
N ARG A 239 -25.29 -26.34 -12.64
CA ARG A 239 -25.96 -26.28 -11.34
C ARG A 239 -27.38 -25.72 -11.49
N PRO A 240 -28.34 -26.07 -10.61
CA PRO A 240 -29.70 -25.54 -10.65
C PRO A 240 -29.72 -24.01 -10.74
N ILE A 241 -30.52 -23.49 -11.67
CA ILE A 241 -30.60 -22.04 -11.88
C ILE A 241 -31.60 -21.47 -10.88
N VAL A 242 -31.12 -20.61 -9.99
CA VAL A 242 -31.95 -19.90 -9.01
C VAL A 242 -32.23 -18.50 -9.55
N ALA A 243 -33.50 -18.21 -9.82
CA ALA A 243 -33.93 -16.94 -10.39
C ALA A 243 -34.83 -16.18 -9.40
N GLN A 244 -34.56 -14.89 -9.23
CA GLN A 244 -35.27 -14.01 -8.31
C GLN A 244 -35.59 -12.67 -8.97
N LEU A 245 -36.65 -12.02 -8.50
CA LEU A 245 -36.99 -10.66 -8.93
C LEU A 245 -36.05 -9.66 -8.24
N MET A 246 -35.54 -8.71 -9.02
CA MET A 246 -34.82 -7.53 -8.58
C MET A 246 -35.30 -6.29 -9.31
N LEU A 247 -34.94 -5.12 -8.81
CA LEU A 247 -35.11 -3.83 -9.47
C LEU A 247 -33.77 -3.41 -10.08
N LEU A 248 -33.70 -3.29 -11.40
CA LEU A 248 -32.51 -2.85 -12.14
C LEU A 248 -32.60 -1.35 -12.46
N PRO A 249 -31.65 -0.51 -12.02
CA PRO A 249 -31.51 0.87 -12.49
C PRO A 249 -31.00 0.88 -13.94
N ILE A 250 -31.67 1.65 -14.81
CA ILE A 250 -31.30 1.82 -16.23
C ILE A 250 -30.57 3.16 -16.46
N HIS A 251 -31.10 4.22 -15.85
CA HIS A 251 -30.51 5.56 -15.64
C HIS A 251 -31.34 6.27 -14.57
N GLY A 252 -30.93 7.46 -14.09
CA GLY A 252 -31.54 8.20 -12.96
C GLY A 252 -33.02 8.66 -13.08
N ALA A 253 -33.82 8.06 -13.96
CA ALA A 253 -35.29 8.22 -14.02
C ALA A 253 -36.04 6.95 -14.49
N GLU A 254 -35.35 5.82 -14.74
CA GLU A 254 -35.99 4.56 -15.18
C GLU A 254 -35.42 3.36 -14.42
N VAL A 255 -36.28 2.70 -13.64
CA VAL A 255 -35.99 1.43 -12.94
C VAL A 255 -36.92 0.34 -13.45
N ARG A 256 -36.38 -0.85 -13.71
CA ARG A 256 -37.11 -2.00 -14.27
C ARG A 256 -37.10 -3.20 -13.36
N LEU A 257 -38.26 -3.84 -13.24
CA LEU A 257 -38.38 -5.16 -12.63
C LEU A 257 -37.74 -6.21 -13.57
N VAL A 258 -36.73 -6.92 -13.09
CA VAL A 258 -36.00 -7.95 -13.82
C VAL A 258 -36.01 -9.27 -13.04
N TRP A 259 -35.85 -10.38 -13.76
CA TRP A 259 -35.32 -11.62 -13.18
C TRP A 259 -33.79 -11.55 -13.21
N ASN A 260 -33.16 -11.66 -12.04
CA ASN A 260 -31.73 -11.94 -11.91
C ASN A 260 -31.51 -13.44 -11.69
N PHE A 261 -30.49 -14.00 -12.35
CA PHE A 261 -30.01 -15.38 -12.20
C PHE A 261 -28.64 -15.55 -12.86
N GLN A 262 -27.89 -16.58 -12.44
CA GLN A 262 -26.62 -16.95 -13.05
C GLN A 262 -26.75 -18.18 -13.96
N ILE A 263 -26.04 -18.18 -15.08
CA ILE A 263 -25.81 -19.34 -15.95
C ILE A 263 -24.31 -19.64 -15.95
N TRP A 264 -23.96 -20.73 -15.29
CA TRP A 264 -22.62 -21.34 -15.32
C TRP A 264 -22.57 -22.25 -16.54
N THR A 265 -21.69 -21.97 -17.50
CA THR A 265 -21.66 -22.70 -18.77
C THR A 265 -21.16 -24.13 -18.59
N LEU A 266 -21.62 -25.08 -19.43
CA LEU A 266 -21.33 -26.53 -19.31
C LEU A 266 -19.90 -26.93 -19.73
N ASP A 267 -18.97 -25.98 -19.71
CA ASP A 267 -17.59 -26.06 -20.17
C ASP A 267 -16.61 -25.36 -19.21
N ASP A 268 -17.05 -25.06 -17.98
CA ASP A 268 -16.33 -24.29 -16.95
C ASP A 268 -15.84 -22.88 -17.40
N GLN A 269 -16.14 -22.39 -18.62
CA GLN A 269 -15.51 -21.17 -19.16
C GLN A 269 -16.07 -19.85 -18.62
N HIS A 270 -17.37 -19.79 -18.31
CA HIS A 270 -18.06 -18.53 -17.98
C HIS A 270 -19.07 -18.68 -16.84
N ALA A 271 -19.17 -17.62 -16.05
CA ALA A 271 -20.12 -17.49 -14.95
C ALA A 271 -21.01 -16.25 -15.22
N TYR A 272 -21.95 -16.38 -16.17
CA TYR A 272 -22.75 -15.25 -16.60
C TYR A 272 -23.87 -14.91 -15.61
N ASP A 273 -23.80 -13.75 -14.98
CA ASP A 273 -24.92 -13.14 -14.28
C ASP A 273 -25.79 -12.35 -15.26
N PHE A 274 -27.09 -12.66 -15.28
CA PHE A 274 -28.06 -12.03 -16.17
C PHE A 274 -29.03 -11.15 -15.40
N THR A 275 -29.50 -10.10 -16.07
CA THR A 275 -30.80 -9.48 -15.76
C THR A 275 -31.70 -9.51 -17.00
N VAL A 276 -32.93 -9.97 -16.81
CA VAL A 276 -33.91 -10.13 -17.90
C VAL A 276 -35.23 -9.49 -17.52
N ASP A 277 -35.73 -8.60 -18.37
CA ASP A 277 -36.94 -7.82 -18.18
C ASP A 277 -38.16 -8.70 -17.83
N ALA A 278 -38.74 -8.49 -16.65
CA ALA A 278 -39.86 -9.29 -16.18
C ALA A 278 -41.19 -8.94 -16.87
N GLN A 279 -41.22 -7.96 -17.78
CA GLN A 279 -42.41 -7.56 -18.54
C GLN A 279 -42.41 -8.08 -19.98
N ASP A 280 -41.26 -8.13 -20.65
CA ASP A 280 -41.14 -8.52 -22.07
C ASP A 280 -40.04 -9.56 -22.41
N GLY A 281 -39.22 -9.97 -21.44
CA GLY A 281 -38.16 -10.96 -21.63
C GLY A 281 -36.91 -10.46 -22.35
N ARG A 282 -36.73 -9.14 -22.51
CA ARG A 282 -35.47 -8.54 -22.99
C ARG A 282 -34.33 -8.77 -21.99
N VAL A 283 -33.19 -9.28 -22.45
CA VAL A 283 -31.94 -9.23 -21.66
C VAL A 283 -31.50 -7.77 -21.54
N TRP A 284 -31.23 -7.31 -20.32
CA TRP A 284 -30.70 -5.99 -20.02
C TRP A 284 -29.21 -6.04 -19.76
N THR A 285 -28.78 -6.78 -18.73
CA THR A 285 -27.36 -7.08 -18.49
C THR A 285 -27.07 -8.56 -18.69
N ARG A 286 -25.84 -8.83 -19.12
CA ARG A 286 -25.12 -10.08 -18.96
C ARG A 286 -23.69 -9.70 -18.62
N PHE A 287 -23.30 -9.91 -17.37
CA PHE A 287 -21.91 -9.77 -16.95
C PHE A 287 -21.30 -11.16 -16.80
N ASP A 288 -20.14 -11.37 -17.41
CA ASP A 288 -19.30 -12.51 -17.08
C ASP A 288 -18.64 -12.22 -15.73
N TRP A 289 -18.92 -13.01 -14.69
CA TRP A 289 -18.20 -12.90 -13.42
C TRP A 289 -16.76 -13.43 -13.50
N VAL A 290 -16.35 -13.95 -14.66
CA VAL A 290 -14.95 -14.09 -15.03
C VAL A 290 -14.59 -12.84 -15.85
N ALA A 291 -13.93 -11.84 -15.26
CA ALA A 291 -13.67 -10.56 -15.94
C ALA A 291 -12.40 -9.84 -15.46
N ASP A 292 -11.27 -10.53 -15.54
CA ASP A 292 -9.93 -9.94 -15.49
C ASP A 292 -9.25 -10.09 -16.86
N ASP A 293 -8.26 -9.25 -17.13
CA ASP A 293 -7.14 -9.57 -18.02
C ASP A 293 -6.09 -10.37 -17.23
N SER A 294 -5.37 -11.27 -17.90
CA SER A 294 -4.44 -12.17 -17.20
C SER A 294 -3.21 -12.53 -18.01
N TYR A 295 -2.03 -12.30 -17.43
CA TYR A 295 -0.75 -12.39 -18.13
C TYR A 295 0.15 -13.44 -17.47
N ARG A 296 0.65 -14.43 -18.23
CA ARG A 296 1.67 -15.35 -17.72
C ARG A 296 3.06 -14.76 -17.95
N VAL A 297 3.63 -14.16 -16.92
CA VAL A 297 4.84 -13.31 -16.99
C VAL A 297 5.79 -13.57 -15.81
N TYR A 298 7.02 -13.06 -15.91
CA TYR A 298 7.91 -12.93 -14.75
C TYR A 298 7.44 -11.67 -13.99
N PRO A 299 6.79 -11.81 -12.82
CA PRO A 299 6.12 -10.70 -12.14
C PRO A 299 7.14 -9.80 -11.43
N LEU A 300 6.75 -8.58 -11.06
CA LEU A 300 7.55 -7.74 -10.15
C LEU A 300 7.72 -8.49 -8.80
N PRO A 301 8.92 -8.56 -8.19
CA PRO A 301 10.19 -7.89 -8.55
C PRO A 301 11.19 -8.75 -9.39
N ALA A 302 10.76 -9.84 -10.02
CA ALA A 302 11.66 -10.79 -10.68
C ALA A 302 12.45 -10.19 -11.86
N GLU A 303 13.77 -10.11 -11.72
CA GLU A 303 14.71 -9.54 -12.71
C GLU A 303 14.72 -10.28 -14.04
N SER A 304 14.65 -11.62 -14.04
CA SER A 304 14.76 -12.46 -15.24
C SER A 304 14.50 -13.95 -14.91
N PRO A 305 14.41 -14.87 -15.88
CA PRO A 305 13.98 -16.25 -15.62
C PRO A 305 14.85 -17.04 -14.64
N ASN A 306 16.15 -16.75 -14.54
CA ASN A 306 17.04 -17.41 -13.57
C ASN A 306 16.85 -16.93 -12.12
N HIS A 307 16.07 -15.86 -11.89
CA HIS A 307 15.73 -15.34 -10.57
C HIS A 307 14.43 -15.91 -9.98
N VAL A 308 13.65 -16.70 -10.73
CA VAL A 308 12.38 -17.31 -10.24
C VAL A 308 12.47 -18.82 -10.04
N THR A 309 11.60 -19.35 -9.17
CA THR A 309 11.45 -20.79 -8.94
C THR A 309 10.15 -21.31 -9.56
N PRO A 310 10.16 -22.39 -10.37
CA PRO A 310 11.33 -23.18 -10.78
C PRO A 310 12.19 -22.48 -11.86
N VAL A 311 13.51 -22.60 -11.73
CA VAL A 311 14.49 -22.06 -12.67
C VAL A 311 14.43 -22.73 -14.06
N PRO A 312 14.92 -22.07 -15.13
CA PRO A 312 15.00 -22.63 -16.48
C PRO A 312 15.68 -24.02 -16.51
N PRO A 313 15.20 -24.95 -17.35
CA PRO A 313 14.26 -24.73 -18.45
C PRO A 313 12.76 -24.80 -18.08
N ALA A 314 12.42 -24.89 -16.79
CA ALA A 314 11.02 -24.85 -16.37
C ALA A 314 10.40 -23.47 -16.57
N ASP A 315 9.07 -23.41 -16.62
CA ASP A 315 8.33 -22.15 -16.63
C ASP A 315 8.11 -21.67 -15.18
N GLY A 316 8.87 -20.65 -14.79
CA GLY A 316 8.75 -19.98 -13.49
C GLY A 316 7.79 -18.78 -13.49
N ARG A 317 7.05 -18.53 -14.59
CA ARG A 317 6.14 -17.40 -14.70
C ARG A 317 4.86 -17.60 -13.91
N SER A 318 4.42 -16.53 -13.24
CA SER A 318 3.12 -16.47 -12.58
C SER A 318 2.04 -16.01 -13.57
N LEU A 319 0.82 -16.50 -13.41
CA LEU A 319 -0.35 -15.93 -14.07
C LEU A 319 -0.87 -14.81 -13.18
N LEU A 320 -0.59 -13.56 -13.55
CA LEU A 320 -1.17 -12.38 -12.93
C LEU A 320 -2.57 -12.13 -13.50
N VAL A 321 -3.38 -11.38 -12.75
CA VAL A 321 -4.82 -11.19 -12.93
C VAL A 321 -5.12 -9.75 -12.52
N GLY A 322 -5.65 -8.92 -13.43
CA GLY A 322 -5.91 -7.50 -13.19
C GLY A 322 -4.70 -6.64 -12.77
N PRO A 323 -3.52 -6.72 -13.43
CA PRO A 323 -2.28 -6.10 -12.94
C PRO A 323 -2.15 -4.58 -13.18
N ALA A 324 -3.10 -3.94 -13.86
CA ALA A 324 -3.04 -2.51 -14.20
C ALA A 324 -3.35 -1.59 -13.00
N ASP A 325 -2.58 -0.51 -12.81
CA ASP A 325 -2.89 0.46 -11.76
C ASP A 325 -4.09 1.35 -12.17
N PRO A 326 -5.14 1.47 -11.36
CA PRO A 326 -6.33 2.24 -11.71
C PRO A 326 -6.14 3.77 -11.65
N THR A 327 -4.97 4.28 -11.26
CA THR A 327 -4.65 5.72 -11.27
C THR A 327 -3.89 6.09 -12.54
N ALA A 328 -2.84 5.33 -12.89
CA ALA A 328 -2.01 5.55 -14.07
C ALA A 328 -2.63 4.96 -15.36
N SER A 329 -3.34 3.84 -15.23
CA SER A 329 -4.01 3.12 -16.31
C SER A 329 -5.53 2.98 -16.04
N PRO A 330 -6.29 4.08 -15.91
CA PRO A 330 -7.68 4.08 -15.45
C PRO A 330 -8.70 3.36 -16.37
N PHE A 331 -8.29 2.95 -17.58
CA PHE A 331 -9.08 2.16 -18.52
C PHE A 331 -8.48 0.76 -18.81
N GLY A 332 -7.44 0.37 -18.06
CA GLY A 332 -6.64 -0.83 -18.30
C GLY A 332 -5.67 -0.68 -19.48
N TRP A 333 -4.73 -1.61 -19.61
CA TRP A 333 -3.64 -1.51 -20.58
C TRP A 333 -4.04 -1.71 -22.06
N HIS A 334 -5.33 -1.95 -22.36
CA HIS A 334 -5.84 -2.30 -23.70
C HIS A 334 -6.87 -1.29 -24.29
N ASP A 335 -7.13 -0.17 -23.61
CA ASP A 335 -7.80 1.03 -24.17
C ASP A 335 -6.79 1.96 -24.85
N THR A 336 -7.23 2.78 -25.81
CA THR A 336 -6.45 3.86 -26.42
C THR A 336 -7.16 5.21 -26.49
N ASN A 337 -8.42 5.32 -26.07
CA ASN A 337 -9.26 6.50 -26.30
C ASN A 337 -9.96 7.07 -25.04
N GLY A 338 -9.77 6.47 -23.86
CA GLY A 338 -10.36 6.92 -22.61
C GLY A 338 -11.85 6.61 -22.49
N VAL A 339 -12.27 5.45 -23.00
CA VAL A 339 -13.64 4.93 -22.86
C VAL A 339 -13.56 3.51 -22.33
N ALA A 340 -14.44 3.17 -21.38
CA ALA A 340 -14.41 1.87 -20.72
C ALA A 340 -14.62 0.69 -21.71
N GLY A 341 -13.64 -0.22 -21.73
CA GLY A 341 -13.62 -1.43 -22.56
C GLY A 341 -12.51 -1.40 -23.61
N ALA A 342 -11.73 -2.48 -23.70
CA ALA A 342 -10.57 -2.57 -24.60
C ALA A 342 -10.94 -2.51 -26.11
N GLU A 343 -10.17 -1.73 -26.88
CA GLU A 343 -10.20 -1.79 -28.35
C GLU A 343 -9.41 -3.00 -28.88
N PHE A 344 -8.33 -3.37 -28.19
CA PHE A 344 -7.31 -4.28 -28.69
C PHE A 344 -7.25 -5.54 -27.83
N THR A 345 -7.39 -6.70 -28.45
CA THR A 345 -7.12 -8.00 -27.80
C THR A 345 -5.66 -8.45 -27.98
N ILE A 346 -4.92 -7.75 -28.84
CA ILE A 346 -3.45 -7.78 -28.97
C ILE A 346 -2.79 -6.87 -27.92
N HIS A 347 -1.48 -7.02 -27.70
CA HIS A 347 -0.67 -6.31 -26.71
C HIS A 347 -0.48 -4.81 -27.01
N ARG A 348 -1.56 -4.04 -26.88
CA ARG A 348 -1.61 -2.63 -27.25
C ARG A 348 -2.67 -1.87 -26.46
N GLY A 349 -2.28 -0.72 -25.91
CA GLY A 349 -3.21 0.28 -25.42
C GLY A 349 -2.55 1.64 -25.25
N ASN A 350 -2.83 2.30 -24.14
CA ASN A 350 -2.46 3.69 -23.95
C ASN A 350 -0.95 3.87 -23.78
N ASN A 351 -0.31 3.00 -23.00
CA ASN A 351 1.05 3.18 -22.50
C ASN A 351 2.08 2.60 -23.49
N ALA A 352 1.75 1.48 -24.12
CA ALA A 352 2.63 0.75 -25.03
C ALA A 352 1.88 -0.02 -26.13
N HIS A 353 2.63 -0.40 -27.17
CA HIS A 353 2.27 -1.40 -28.17
C HIS A 353 3.48 -2.32 -28.36
N ALA A 354 3.34 -3.58 -27.94
CA ALA A 354 4.39 -4.59 -28.07
C ALA A 354 4.10 -5.56 -29.22
N TYR A 355 5.13 -5.85 -30.03
CA TYR A 355 5.06 -6.74 -31.19
C TYR A 355 6.45 -7.26 -31.57
N ASP A 356 6.57 -8.32 -32.37
CA ASP A 356 7.86 -8.80 -32.88
C ASP A 356 8.31 -8.09 -34.17
N ASP A 357 9.59 -7.67 -34.26
CA ASP A 357 10.21 -7.13 -35.50
C ASP A 357 11.35 -8.03 -36.01
N ILE A 358 11.09 -9.34 -36.05
CA ILE A 358 12.09 -10.37 -36.45
C ILE A 358 12.59 -10.18 -37.90
N ASP A 359 11.83 -9.49 -38.77
CA ASP A 359 12.26 -9.17 -40.14
C ASP A 359 12.88 -7.77 -40.31
N ASN A 360 13.04 -7.00 -39.23
CA ASN A 360 13.72 -5.69 -39.19
C ASN A 360 13.09 -4.71 -40.21
N ASN A 361 11.78 -4.51 -40.07
CA ASN A 361 10.98 -3.59 -40.87
C ASN A 361 10.52 -2.35 -40.05
N ASN A 362 10.63 -2.42 -38.73
CA ASN A 362 10.32 -1.38 -37.74
C ASN A 362 8.82 -1.04 -37.67
N ALA A 363 7.97 -2.06 -37.84
CA ALA A 363 6.52 -1.99 -37.72
C ALA A 363 5.94 -3.38 -37.38
N PRO A 364 4.76 -3.45 -36.74
CA PRO A 364 4.14 -4.71 -36.33
C PRO A 364 3.88 -5.66 -37.50
N PRO A 365 3.96 -6.99 -37.26
CA PRO A 365 3.75 -8.01 -38.27
C PRO A 365 2.27 -8.09 -38.69
N ALA A 366 2.00 -8.77 -39.81
CA ALA A 366 0.64 -8.92 -40.33
C ALA A 366 -0.29 -9.82 -39.47
N SER A 367 0.20 -10.37 -38.36
CA SER A 367 -0.55 -11.15 -37.37
C SER A 367 0.21 -11.10 -36.05
N GLU A 368 -0.32 -10.37 -35.08
CA GLU A 368 0.29 -10.16 -33.75
C GLU A 368 -0.25 -11.19 -32.73
N PRO A 369 0.43 -11.40 -31.58
CA PRO A 369 -0.09 -12.21 -30.48
C PRO A 369 -1.39 -11.63 -29.89
N ASP A 370 -2.47 -12.43 -29.90
CA ASP A 370 -3.83 -12.05 -29.53
C ASP A 370 -4.30 -12.84 -28.30
N CYS A 371 -4.68 -12.14 -27.22
CA CYS A 371 -5.19 -12.69 -25.97
C CYS A 371 -6.72 -12.93 -25.99
N GLY A 372 -7.37 -12.65 -27.12
CA GLY A 372 -8.80 -12.80 -27.33
C GLY A 372 -9.67 -11.81 -26.56
N ALA A 373 -10.99 -11.88 -26.77
CA ALA A 373 -11.97 -10.97 -26.14
C ALA A 373 -12.10 -11.13 -24.60
N SER A 374 -11.34 -12.05 -24.01
CA SER A 374 -11.21 -12.22 -22.56
C SER A 374 -9.88 -11.71 -21.99
N LEU A 375 -8.98 -11.17 -22.84
CA LEU A 375 -7.64 -10.70 -22.47
C LEU A 375 -6.82 -11.72 -21.65
N ASN A 376 -6.96 -13.01 -21.99
CA ASN A 376 -6.21 -14.08 -21.34
C ASN A 376 -4.90 -14.34 -22.12
N CYS A 377 -3.87 -13.59 -21.76
CA CYS A 377 -2.51 -13.68 -22.28
C CYS A 377 -1.70 -14.83 -21.63
N ASP A 378 -2.31 -16.00 -21.41
CA ASP A 378 -1.62 -17.23 -20.97
C ASP A 378 -0.97 -17.96 -22.15
N PHE A 379 0.17 -17.42 -22.61
CA PHE A 379 0.98 -18.03 -23.64
C PHE A 379 2.02 -18.99 -23.04
N ALA A 380 2.00 -20.25 -23.48
CA ALA A 380 2.96 -21.26 -23.06
C ALA A 380 4.38 -20.97 -23.58
N ILE A 381 5.39 -21.19 -22.72
CA ILE A 381 6.81 -21.06 -23.05
C ILE A 381 7.52 -22.41 -22.94
N ASN A 382 8.66 -22.55 -23.62
CA ASN A 382 9.59 -23.65 -23.38
C ASN A 382 11.03 -23.18 -23.65
N LEU A 383 11.76 -22.89 -22.57
CA LEU A 383 13.13 -22.35 -22.61
C LEU A 383 14.21 -23.37 -23.04
N THR A 384 13.83 -24.58 -23.45
CA THR A 384 14.72 -25.49 -24.21
C THR A 384 14.74 -25.22 -25.72
N LEU A 385 13.81 -24.39 -26.22
CA LEU A 385 13.67 -24.06 -27.64
C LEU A 385 14.31 -22.70 -27.95
N ALA A 386 14.55 -22.43 -29.24
CA ALA A 386 14.99 -21.12 -29.69
C ALA A 386 13.91 -20.05 -29.44
N PRO A 387 14.29 -18.77 -29.18
CA PRO A 387 13.34 -17.68 -28.88
C PRO A 387 12.16 -17.55 -29.84
N ASN A 388 12.39 -17.73 -31.14
CA ASN A 388 11.34 -17.67 -32.16
C ASN A 388 10.27 -18.80 -32.09
N GLN A 389 10.36 -19.71 -31.10
CA GLN A 389 9.34 -20.71 -30.80
C GLN A 389 8.35 -20.27 -29.69
N TYR A 390 8.58 -19.13 -29.02
CA TYR A 390 7.74 -18.63 -27.94
C TYR A 390 7.48 -17.11 -27.97
N ILE A 391 7.52 -16.52 -29.17
CA ILE A 391 7.23 -15.09 -29.43
C ILE A 391 6.00 -14.54 -28.68
N PRO A 392 4.83 -15.23 -28.61
CA PRO A 392 3.68 -14.72 -27.86
C PRO A 392 3.93 -14.53 -26.36
N ALA A 393 4.78 -15.36 -25.75
CA ALA A 393 5.17 -15.23 -24.35
C ALA A 393 6.20 -14.10 -24.13
N ALA A 394 7.10 -13.90 -25.10
CA ALA A 394 8.06 -12.78 -25.09
C ALA A 394 7.35 -11.43 -25.20
N VAL A 395 6.48 -11.26 -26.21
CA VAL A 395 5.67 -10.05 -26.42
C VAL A 395 4.77 -9.75 -25.21
N ALA A 396 4.18 -10.77 -24.57
CA ALA A 396 3.38 -10.60 -23.35
C ALA A 396 4.21 -10.11 -22.16
N ASN A 397 5.44 -10.61 -21.98
CA ASN A 397 6.33 -10.19 -20.91
C ASN A 397 6.88 -8.77 -21.14
N LEU A 398 7.26 -8.44 -22.38
CA LEU A 398 7.66 -7.09 -22.79
C LEU A 398 6.55 -6.06 -22.57
N PHE A 399 5.31 -6.41 -22.96
CA PHE A 399 4.14 -5.57 -22.77
C PHE A 399 3.86 -5.31 -21.28
N TYR A 400 3.80 -6.38 -20.47
CA TYR A 400 3.60 -6.28 -19.03
C TYR A 400 4.63 -5.35 -18.38
N TRP A 401 5.93 -5.53 -18.63
CA TRP A 401 6.96 -4.70 -18.01
C TRP A 401 6.96 -3.24 -18.48
N ASN A 402 6.63 -2.96 -19.76
CA ASN A 402 6.46 -1.58 -20.23
C ASN A 402 5.29 -0.86 -19.53
N ASN A 403 4.19 -1.56 -19.25
CA ASN A 403 3.07 -0.98 -18.52
C ASN A 403 3.33 -0.87 -17.00
N ILE A 404 4.03 -1.83 -16.38
CA ILE A 404 4.43 -1.74 -14.96
C ILE A 404 5.37 -0.56 -14.71
N VAL A 405 6.39 -0.35 -15.56
CA VAL A 405 7.29 0.80 -15.38
C VAL A 405 6.57 2.12 -15.64
N HIS A 406 5.60 2.18 -16.56
CA HIS A 406 4.69 3.33 -16.67
C HIS A 406 3.92 3.54 -15.35
N ASP A 407 3.17 2.53 -14.90
CA ASP A 407 2.20 2.65 -13.82
C ASP A 407 2.83 2.94 -12.46
N VAL A 408 4.07 2.48 -12.23
CA VAL A 408 4.87 2.84 -11.04
C VAL A 408 5.43 4.25 -11.17
N GLN A 409 6.09 4.62 -12.29
CA GLN A 409 6.70 5.96 -12.41
C GLN A 409 5.68 7.10 -12.46
N TYR A 410 4.45 6.83 -12.89
CA TYR A 410 3.33 7.76 -12.81
C TYR A 410 3.14 8.28 -11.38
N GLN A 411 3.19 7.39 -10.38
CA GLN A 411 3.03 7.74 -8.97
C GLN A 411 4.16 8.65 -8.44
N TYR A 412 5.38 8.48 -8.98
CA TYR A 412 6.54 9.33 -8.67
C TYR A 412 6.57 10.64 -9.49
N GLY A 413 5.54 10.92 -10.30
CA GLY A 413 5.43 12.15 -11.08
C GLY A 413 6.11 12.09 -12.45
N PHE A 414 6.33 10.92 -13.04
CA PHE A 414 6.45 10.79 -14.50
C PHE A 414 5.04 10.60 -15.09
N ASP A 415 4.23 11.65 -14.92
CA ASP A 415 2.85 11.77 -15.39
C ASP A 415 2.78 12.43 -16.79
N GLU A 416 1.57 12.75 -17.24
CA GLU A 416 1.34 13.45 -18.51
C GLU A 416 2.16 14.75 -18.61
N ALA A 417 2.23 15.56 -17.55
CA ALA A 417 2.97 16.83 -17.53
C ALA A 417 4.48 16.63 -17.35
N GLY A 418 4.90 15.55 -16.69
CA GLY A 418 6.27 15.04 -16.63
C GLY A 418 6.79 14.50 -17.96
N GLY A 419 5.93 14.35 -18.97
CA GLY A 419 6.30 13.92 -20.32
C GLY A 419 6.50 12.41 -20.43
N ASN A 420 5.59 11.65 -19.85
CA ASN A 420 5.48 10.19 -19.98
C ASN A 420 5.15 9.74 -21.42
N PHE A 421 4.77 8.46 -21.59
CA PHE A 421 4.54 7.84 -22.90
C PHE A 421 3.10 7.33 -23.00
N GLN A 422 2.20 8.11 -23.59
CA GLN A 422 0.76 7.80 -23.63
C GLN A 422 0.11 8.14 -24.98
N GLN A 423 -0.81 7.29 -25.44
CA GLN A 423 -1.62 7.55 -26.63
C GLN A 423 -2.65 8.67 -26.36
N ASN A 424 -3.13 8.77 -25.13
CA ASN A 424 -4.13 9.70 -24.65
C ASN A 424 -3.76 10.16 -23.23
N ASN A 425 -3.59 11.47 -23.08
CA ASN A 425 -3.20 12.14 -21.83
C ASN A 425 -4.42 12.66 -21.05
N TYR A 426 -5.64 12.25 -21.45
CA TYR A 426 -6.93 12.56 -20.83
C TYR A 426 -7.26 14.06 -20.59
N GLY A 427 -6.43 14.98 -21.10
CA GLY A 427 -6.50 16.41 -20.84
C GLY A 427 -5.68 16.90 -19.64
N LEU A 428 -4.89 16.03 -18.99
CA LEU A 428 -4.15 16.31 -17.76
C LEU A 428 -2.83 17.07 -17.99
N GLY A 429 -2.12 16.81 -19.09
CA GLY A 429 -0.86 17.49 -19.41
C GLY A 429 -0.15 16.99 -20.67
N GLY A 430 1.06 17.51 -20.88
CA GLY A 430 2.01 17.04 -21.90
C GLY A 430 1.52 17.08 -23.35
N SER A 431 2.13 16.24 -24.17
CA SER A 431 1.78 16.01 -25.57
C SER A 431 1.66 14.51 -25.82
N GLY A 432 0.43 13.99 -25.81
CA GLY A 432 0.20 12.56 -26.07
C GLY A 432 0.36 12.12 -27.52
N ALA A 433 -0.14 10.91 -27.77
CA ALA A 433 0.05 10.09 -28.98
C ALA A 433 1.43 9.41 -29.08
N ASP A 434 2.14 9.32 -27.95
CA ASP A 434 3.55 8.93 -27.85
C ASP A 434 3.83 7.68 -26.98
N TYR A 435 2.88 6.75 -26.95
CA TYR A 435 3.05 5.40 -26.39
C TYR A 435 4.34 4.70 -26.86
N VAL A 436 4.89 3.82 -26.04
CA VAL A 436 6.12 3.07 -26.37
C VAL A 436 5.86 2.03 -27.46
N GLN A 437 6.58 2.13 -28.58
CA GLN A 437 6.69 1.03 -29.54
C GLN A 437 7.74 0.04 -29.03
N ALA A 438 7.31 -1.16 -28.62
CA ALA A 438 8.18 -2.16 -27.99
C ALA A 438 8.39 -3.35 -28.94
N GLU A 439 9.56 -3.40 -29.58
CA GLU A 439 9.90 -4.32 -30.67
C GLU A 439 10.67 -5.53 -30.10
N ALA A 440 9.96 -6.66 -29.96
CA ALA A 440 10.45 -7.93 -29.43
C ALA A 440 11.25 -8.72 -30.48
N GLN A 441 12.25 -9.48 -30.02
CA GLN A 441 13.13 -10.34 -30.82
C GLN A 441 13.66 -9.67 -32.12
N ASP A 442 13.94 -8.36 -32.06
CA ASP A 442 14.17 -7.50 -33.22
C ASP A 442 15.36 -7.96 -34.07
N GLY A 443 15.13 -8.09 -35.38
CA GLY A 443 16.08 -8.66 -36.34
C GLY A 443 17.24 -7.74 -36.76
N SER A 444 17.34 -6.53 -36.20
CA SER A 444 18.41 -5.56 -36.50
C SER A 444 19.68 -5.76 -35.68
N GLY A 445 19.58 -6.43 -34.52
CA GLY A 445 20.68 -6.60 -33.57
C GLY A 445 20.78 -8.00 -32.95
N SER A 446 21.77 -8.15 -32.08
CA SER A 446 21.88 -9.25 -31.12
C SER A 446 22.84 -8.84 -30.00
N ASN A 447 22.70 -9.47 -28.83
CA ASN A 447 23.56 -9.25 -27.66
C ASN A 447 23.56 -7.77 -27.16
N ASN A 448 22.40 -7.11 -27.21
CA ASN A 448 22.17 -5.75 -26.73
C ASN A 448 20.65 -5.51 -26.55
N ALA A 449 20.26 -4.29 -26.20
CA ALA A 449 18.97 -3.68 -26.54
C ALA A 449 19.20 -2.21 -26.91
N ASN A 450 18.16 -1.39 -27.14
CA ASN A 450 18.24 0.09 -27.12
C ASN A 450 16.85 0.76 -27.08
N PHE A 451 16.78 1.97 -26.53
CA PHE A 451 15.58 2.81 -26.48
C PHE A 451 15.78 4.19 -27.13
N ALA A 452 15.10 4.43 -28.24
CA ALA A 452 15.10 5.72 -28.92
C ALA A 452 14.08 6.67 -28.27
N THR A 453 14.55 7.75 -27.62
CA THR A 453 13.69 8.75 -26.94
C THR A 453 13.61 10.07 -27.73
N PRO A 454 12.58 10.29 -28.57
CA PRO A 454 12.28 11.61 -29.10
C PRO A 454 11.49 12.45 -28.06
N PRO A 455 11.37 13.78 -28.27
CA PRO A 455 10.59 14.65 -27.41
C PRO A 455 9.12 14.24 -27.23
N ASP A 456 8.51 14.80 -26.18
CA ASP A 456 7.07 14.81 -25.89
C ASP A 456 6.20 14.94 -27.16
N GLY A 457 5.19 14.08 -27.31
CA GLY A 457 4.33 14.04 -28.51
C GLY A 457 4.92 13.30 -29.70
N SER A 458 6.01 12.55 -29.50
CA SER A 458 6.58 11.62 -30.48
C SER A 458 6.87 10.28 -29.82
N ARG A 459 6.41 9.18 -30.41
CA ARG A 459 6.55 7.82 -29.86
C ARG A 459 8.03 7.43 -29.71
N PRO A 460 8.46 7.00 -28.52
CA PRO A 460 9.74 6.35 -28.38
C PRO A 460 9.66 4.90 -28.90
N ARG A 461 10.83 4.27 -29.01
CA ARG A 461 10.93 2.90 -29.50
C ARG A 461 11.98 2.11 -28.72
N MET A 462 11.52 1.06 -28.05
CA MET A 462 12.36 0.05 -27.41
C MET A 462 12.59 -1.08 -28.40
N GLN A 463 13.84 -1.50 -28.62
CA GLN A 463 14.19 -2.63 -29.49
C GLN A 463 15.00 -3.64 -28.71
N MET A 464 14.40 -4.80 -28.48
CA MET A 464 14.92 -5.88 -27.65
C MET A 464 15.48 -6.98 -28.55
N TYR A 465 16.71 -7.43 -28.29
CA TYR A 465 17.38 -8.41 -29.15
C TYR A 465 17.61 -9.76 -28.48
N ILE A 466 17.81 -10.77 -29.33
CA ILE A 466 18.28 -12.10 -28.93
C ILE A 466 19.76 -12.05 -28.52
N TRP A 467 20.11 -12.77 -27.45
CA TRP A 467 21.48 -12.88 -26.93
C TRP A 467 22.06 -14.26 -27.23
N THR A 468 23.28 -14.30 -27.76
CA THR A 468 23.89 -15.52 -28.31
C THR A 468 24.46 -16.41 -27.20
N ALA A 469 23.91 -17.62 -27.04
CA ALA A 469 24.20 -18.49 -25.90
C ALA A 469 24.42 -19.97 -26.30
N PRO A 470 24.97 -20.82 -25.40
CA PRO A 470 25.51 -22.12 -25.78
C PRO A 470 24.52 -23.11 -26.44
N THR A 471 23.25 -23.11 -26.04
CA THR A 471 22.04 -23.62 -26.74
C THR A 471 20.87 -23.71 -25.73
N PRO A 472 19.69 -23.13 -26.00
CA PRO A 472 19.39 -22.16 -27.05
C PRO A 472 20.05 -20.79 -26.77
N ASP A 473 19.89 -19.86 -27.72
CA ASP A 473 20.06 -18.43 -27.47
C ASP A 473 19.05 -17.92 -26.43
N LYS A 474 19.37 -16.82 -25.74
CA LYS A 474 18.52 -16.19 -24.71
C LYS A 474 17.69 -15.07 -25.32
N ASP A 475 16.54 -14.82 -24.71
CA ASP A 475 15.58 -13.82 -25.18
C ASP A 475 15.61 -12.58 -24.28
N GLY A 476 15.95 -11.42 -24.84
CA GLY A 476 16.02 -10.15 -24.08
C GLY A 476 14.66 -9.72 -23.53
N ASP A 477 13.58 -10.09 -24.21
CA ASP A 477 12.18 -9.80 -23.82
C ASP A 477 11.73 -10.49 -22.52
N LEU A 478 12.54 -11.40 -21.99
CA LEU A 478 12.31 -12.08 -20.71
C LEU A 478 13.18 -11.54 -19.58
N ASP A 479 14.21 -10.73 -19.90
CA ASP A 479 15.11 -10.11 -18.93
C ASP A 479 14.53 -8.74 -18.52
N SER A 480 13.64 -8.76 -17.53
CA SER A 480 12.99 -7.57 -16.94
C SER A 480 14.00 -6.47 -16.65
N GLY A 481 15.18 -6.84 -16.14
CA GLY A 481 16.26 -5.91 -15.84
C GLY A 481 16.74 -5.11 -17.06
N ILE A 482 16.78 -5.72 -18.24
CA ILE A 482 17.08 -5.03 -19.51
C ILE A 482 15.90 -4.16 -19.94
N ILE A 483 14.65 -4.64 -19.84
CA ILE A 483 13.45 -3.86 -20.19
C ILE A 483 13.38 -2.56 -19.35
N ILE A 484 13.64 -2.66 -18.04
CA ILE A 484 13.67 -1.51 -17.12
C ILE A 484 14.85 -0.57 -17.44
N HIS A 485 16.03 -1.11 -17.79
CA HIS A 485 17.18 -0.31 -18.21
C HIS A 485 16.82 0.55 -19.44
N GLU A 486 16.24 -0.06 -20.46
CA GLU A 486 15.84 0.63 -21.69
C GLU A 486 14.75 1.66 -21.44
N TYR A 487 13.71 1.33 -20.66
CA TYR A 487 12.69 2.31 -20.26
C TYR A 487 13.29 3.48 -19.43
N GLY A 488 14.34 3.20 -18.64
CA GLY A 488 15.13 4.19 -17.91
C GLY A 488 15.82 5.23 -18.80
N HIS A 489 16.20 4.87 -20.03
CA HIS A 489 16.66 5.86 -21.01
C HIS A 489 15.52 6.80 -21.42
N GLY A 490 14.30 6.27 -21.58
CA GLY A 490 13.09 7.06 -21.83
C GLY A 490 12.82 8.09 -20.74
N ILE A 491 12.72 7.62 -19.49
CA ILE A 491 12.48 8.43 -18.29
C ILE A 491 13.53 9.54 -18.18
N SER A 492 14.82 9.17 -18.21
CA SER A 492 15.92 10.13 -17.99
C SER A 492 16.09 11.14 -19.12
N ASN A 493 15.87 10.76 -20.39
CA ASN A 493 15.94 11.70 -21.51
C ASN A 493 14.72 12.63 -21.61
N ARG A 494 13.53 12.19 -21.18
CA ARG A 494 12.35 13.08 -21.10
C ARG A 494 12.48 14.10 -19.98
N GLN A 495 13.01 13.71 -18.82
CA GLN A 495 13.02 14.60 -17.65
C GLN A 495 14.24 15.53 -17.58
N VAL A 496 15.47 15.07 -17.88
CA VAL A 496 16.68 15.92 -17.76
C VAL A 496 16.67 17.01 -18.84
N GLY A 497 16.47 18.26 -18.42
CA GLY A 497 16.28 19.40 -19.33
C GLY A 497 14.86 19.55 -19.91
N GLY A 498 13.92 18.70 -19.50
CA GLY A 498 12.48 18.78 -19.73
C GLY A 498 11.96 18.15 -21.04
N PRO A 499 10.67 17.75 -21.09
CA PRO A 499 10.15 16.79 -22.10
C PRO A 499 10.32 17.18 -23.56
N SER A 500 10.44 18.47 -23.85
CA SER A 500 10.65 19.00 -25.20
C SER A 500 12.08 18.82 -25.76
N ASN A 501 13.06 18.36 -24.96
CA ASN A 501 14.48 18.39 -25.33
C ASN A 501 15.28 17.14 -24.89
N THR A 502 15.04 16.00 -25.54
CA THR A 502 15.72 14.73 -25.27
C THR A 502 17.18 14.64 -25.75
N SER A 503 17.84 15.77 -26.02
CA SER A 503 19.26 15.84 -26.43
C SER A 503 20.20 16.18 -25.26
N CYS A 504 19.71 16.09 -24.02
CA CYS A 504 20.46 16.50 -22.83
C CYS A 504 21.42 15.44 -22.27
N LEU A 505 21.22 14.16 -22.57
CA LEU A 505 22.11 13.06 -22.19
C LEU A 505 22.87 12.58 -23.42
N SER A 506 23.91 13.33 -23.78
CA SER A 506 24.79 13.00 -24.92
C SER A 506 26.27 13.39 -24.69
N ASN A 507 26.58 13.90 -23.50
CA ASN A 507 27.91 14.37 -23.11
C ASN A 507 28.78 13.22 -22.54
N THR A 508 30.08 13.45 -22.36
CA THR A 508 31.02 12.40 -21.93
C THR A 508 30.81 11.91 -20.50
N GLN A 509 30.36 12.78 -19.60
CA GLN A 509 30.07 12.49 -18.18
C GLN A 509 28.56 12.27 -17.92
N GLN A 510 27.80 11.84 -18.93
CA GLN A 510 26.35 11.68 -18.81
C GLN A 510 25.97 10.56 -17.81
N PRO A 511 24.95 10.74 -16.96
CA PRO A 511 24.51 9.71 -16.01
C PRO A 511 23.42 8.76 -16.54
N GLY A 512 22.91 8.94 -17.78
CA GLY A 512 21.78 8.20 -18.37
C GLY A 512 21.80 6.69 -18.17
N GLU A 513 22.84 6.03 -18.68
CA GLU A 513 23.17 4.61 -18.45
C GLU A 513 23.11 4.17 -16.99
N GLY A 514 23.52 5.05 -16.07
CA GLY A 514 23.57 4.75 -14.65
C GLY A 514 22.22 4.88 -13.94
N TRP A 515 21.36 5.81 -14.37
CA TRP A 515 19.96 5.83 -13.91
C TRP A 515 19.20 4.62 -14.45
N SER A 516 19.47 4.19 -15.68
CA SER A 516 18.90 2.96 -16.25
C SER A 516 19.32 1.70 -15.48
N ASP A 517 20.61 1.52 -15.18
CA ASP A 517 21.08 0.42 -14.32
C ASP A 517 20.49 0.52 -12.90
N TRP A 518 20.47 1.70 -12.30
CA TRP A 518 19.93 1.88 -10.95
C TRP A 518 18.42 1.60 -10.87
N LEU A 519 17.64 2.01 -11.88
CA LEU A 519 16.21 1.68 -11.97
C LEU A 519 16.00 0.15 -12.07
N SER A 520 16.83 -0.53 -12.87
CA SER A 520 16.81 -2.00 -12.95
C SER A 520 17.01 -2.64 -11.58
N LEU A 521 17.99 -2.18 -10.80
CA LEU A 521 18.26 -2.66 -9.44
C LEU A 521 17.13 -2.32 -8.45
N ALA A 522 16.57 -1.10 -8.51
CA ALA A 522 15.55 -0.64 -7.58
C ALA A 522 14.19 -1.35 -7.75
N TYR A 523 13.80 -1.67 -9.00
CA TYR A 523 12.59 -2.44 -9.31
C TYR A 523 12.72 -3.92 -8.97
N THR A 524 13.95 -4.44 -8.92
CA THR A 524 14.23 -5.87 -8.74
C THR A 524 14.93 -6.17 -7.41
N ALA A 525 14.90 -5.23 -6.46
CA ALA A 525 15.32 -5.45 -5.08
C ALA A 525 14.21 -6.18 -4.29
N GLU A 526 14.59 -7.14 -3.46
CA GLU A 526 13.64 -7.97 -2.69
C GLU A 526 13.67 -7.72 -1.18
N VAL A 527 12.61 -8.13 -0.47
CA VAL A 527 12.54 -8.04 1.00
C VAL A 527 13.53 -9.04 1.62
N GLY A 528 14.70 -8.55 1.99
CA GLY A 528 15.79 -9.36 2.55
C GLY A 528 17.12 -9.19 1.82
N ASP A 529 17.14 -8.51 0.67
CA ASP A 529 18.38 -7.96 0.09
C ASP A 529 19.03 -6.98 1.09
N ALA A 530 20.35 -6.88 1.05
CA ALA A 530 21.14 -5.87 1.75
C ALA A 530 22.10 -5.15 0.79
N GLY A 531 22.52 -3.93 1.13
CA GLY A 531 23.43 -3.15 0.27
C GLY A 531 24.75 -3.86 -0.04
N THR A 532 25.24 -4.69 0.88
CA THR A 532 26.46 -5.49 0.69
C THR A 532 26.31 -6.61 -0.35
N ASP A 533 25.10 -6.97 -0.77
CA ASP A 533 24.91 -8.05 -1.73
C ASP A 533 25.37 -7.65 -3.13
N GLY A 534 25.92 -8.63 -3.87
CA GLY A 534 26.50 -8.40 -5.18
C GLY A 534 25.52 -8.64 -6.32
N ARG A 535 24.87 -7.59 -6.82
CA ARG A 535 23.93 -7.65 -7.94
C ARG A 535 24.63 -7.47 -9.29
N GLY A 536 24.39 -8.37 -10.24
CA GLY A 536 24.73 -8.19 -11.66
C GLY A 536 23.63 -7.45 -12.43
N ILE A 537 23.84 -7.22 -13.73
CA ILE A 537 22.79 -6.78 -14.67
C ILE A 537 22.85 -7.69 -15.90
N GLY A 538 21.69 -8.20 -16.37
CA GLY A 538 21.60 -9.05 -17.56
C GLY A 538 22.30 -10.41 -17.40
N THR A 539 22.23 -11.00 -16.20
CA THR A 539 22.89 -12.30 -15.94
C THR A 539 22.25 -13.44 -16.75
N TYR A 540 20.91 -13.45 -16.88
CA TYR A 540 20.19 -14.42 -17.69
C TYR A 540 20.56 -14.31 -19.17
N ALA A 541 20.56 -13.09 -19.72
CA ALA A 541 20.92 -12.83 -21.11
C ALA A 541 22.32 -13.37 -21.50
N LEU A 542 23.27 -13.37 -20.55
CA LEU A 542 24.62 -13.93 -20.73
C LEU A 542 24.79 -15.41 -20.32
N ASP A 543 23.71 -16.14 -20.04
CA ASP A 543 23.73 -17.53 -19.52
C ASP A 543 24.56 -17.69 -18.24
N GLN A 544 24.50 -16.70 -17.35
CA GLN A 544 25.18 -16.69 -16.04
C GLN A 544 24.24 -17.09 -14.89
N PRO A 545 24.78 -17.60 -13.76
CA PRO A 545 24.03 -17.59 -12.50
C PRO A 545 23.72 -16.16 -12.07
N THR A 546 22.72 -15.99 -11.20
CA THR A 546 22.31 -14.69 -10.63
C THR A 546 23.45 -13.97 -9.90
N THR A 547 24.39 -14.72 -9.32
CA THR A 547 25.62 -14.21 -8.69
C THR A 547 26.73 -13.82 -9.68
N GLY A 548 26.49 -13.90 -10.99
CA GLY A 548 27.43 -13.53 -12.04
C GLY A 548 27.67 -12.01 -12.15
N PRO A 549 28.78 -11.58 -12.79
CA PRO A 549 29.06 -10.16 -13.01
C PRO A 549 28.07 -9.46 -13.96
N GLY A 550 27.35 -10.21 -14.81
CA GLY A 550 26.47 -9.63 -15.82
C GLY A 550 27.24 -8.89 -16.93
N ILE A 551 26.63 -7.86 -17.50
CA ILE A 551 27.20 -7.04 -18.60
C ILE A 551 28.19 -5.95 -18.12
N ARG A 552 28.27 -5.69 -16.80
CA ARG A 552 29.13 -4.65 -16.20
C ARG A 552 30.44 -5.28 -15.66
N THR A 553 31.48 -4.46 -15.45
CA THR A 553 32.83 -4.98 -15.13
C THR A 553 33.06 -5.31 -13.65
N GLN A 554 32.15 -4.88 -12.77
CA GLN A 554 32.01 -5.29 -11.36
C GLN A 554 30.51 -5.37 -11.05
N ARG A 555 30.12 -6.10 -10.00
CA ARG A 555 28.73 -6.14 -9.50
C ARG A 555 28.43 -4.89 -8.68
N TYR A 556 27.17 -4.50 -8.61
CA TYR A 556 26.70 -3.45 -7.71
C TYR A 556 26.61 -4.00 -6.29
N SER A 557 27.21 -3.29 -5.32
CA SER A 557 27.32 -3.68 -3.91
C SER A 557 28.01 -2.58 -3.11
N THR A 558 27.56 -2.29 -1.89
CA THR A 558 28.22 -1.39 -0.94
C THR A 558 29.40 -2.05 -0.20
N ASP A 559 29.67 -3.35 -0.42
CA ASP A 559 30.90 -3.99 0.06
C ASP A 559 32.09 -3.58 -0.84
N PRO A 560 33.11 -2.87 -0.30
CA PRO A 560 34.31 -2.49 -1.05
C PRO A 560 35.18 -3.68 -1.49
N SER A 561 34.85 -4.92 -1.08
CA SER A 561 35.44 -6.15 -1.60
C SER A 561 34.80 -6.65 -2.90
N ILE A 562 33.55 -6.24 -3.19
CA ILE A 562 32.78 -6.62 -4.38
C ILE A 562 32.80 -5.49 -5.43
N ASN A 563 32.55 -4.24 -5.01
CA ASN A 563 32.69 -3.07 -5.88
C ASN A 563 33.79 -2.13 -5.36
N THR A 564 34.72 -1.75 -6.22
CA THR A 564 35.90 -0.93 -5.88
C THR A 564 35.86 0.46 -6.50
N TRP A 565 34.71 0.89 -7.02
CA TRP A 565 34.57 2.17 -7.68
C TRP A 565 34.36 3.32 -6.69
N THR A 566 34.80 4.49 -7.12
CA THR A 566 34.49 5.80 -6.53
C THR A 566 34.31 6.78 -7.69
N TYR A 567 33.88 8.02 -7.44
CA TYR A 567 33.70 9.02 -8.50
C TYR A 567 34.87 9.10 -9.50
N SER A 568 36.11 9.14 -9.01
CA SER A 568 37.33 9.24 -9.82
C SER A 568 37.64 8.01 -10.69
N THR A 569 36.93 6.89 -10.53
CA THR A 569 37.05 5.72 -11.42
C THR A 569 36.80 6.09 -12.87
N ILE A 570 35.94 7.07 -13.18
CA ILE A 570 35.72 7.51 -14.58
C ILE A 570 37.01 8.05 -15.23
N SER A 571 37.95 8.59 -14.46
CA SER A 571 39.28 9.02 -14.94
C SER A 571 40.21 7.87 -15.34
N THR A 572 39.90 6.62 -14.98
CA THR A 572 40.78 5.46 -15.21
C THR A 572 40.67 4.85 -16.62
N GLY A 573 39.78 5.39 -17.46
CA GLY A 573 39.59 4.92 -18.84
C GLY A 573 38.50 3.86 -19.00
N VAL A 574 37.46 3.92 -18.17
CA VAL A 574 36.20 3.16 -18.38
C VAL A 574 35.56 3.51 -19.73
N SER A 575 34.69 2.62 -20.23
CA SER A 575 33.97 2.85 -21.48
C SER A 575 32.96 4.00 -21.35
N VAL A 576 32.78 4.76 -22.43
CA VAL A 576 31.75 5.82 -22.52
C VAL A 576 30.70 5.35 -23.55
N PRO A 577 29.38 5.44 -23.27
CA PRO A 577 28.78 5.92 -22.02
C PRO A 577 28.71 4.85 -20.92
N HIS A 578 28.51 3.57 -21.27
CA HIS A 578 28.17 2.48 -20.34
C HIS A 578 29.01 2.38 -19.05
N GLY A 579 30.35 2.43 -19.16
CA GLY A 579 31.26 2.30 -18.02
C GLY A 579 31.40 3.57 -17.17
N VAL A 580 31.02 4.73 -17.70
CA VAL A 580 30.78 5.95 -16.92
C VAL A 580 29.44 5.78 -16.18
N GLY A 581 28.39 5.36 -16.89
CA GLY A 581 27.09 5.05 -16.32
C GLY A 581 27.15 4.11 -15.11
N ALA A 582 27.92 3.03 -15.21
CA ALA A 582 28.07 2.08 -14.11
C ALA A 582 28.70 2.70 -12.83
N VAL A 583 29.59 3.68 -12.99
CA VAL A 583 30.15 4.44 -11.84
C VAL A 583 29.12 5.44 -11.28
N TRP A 584 28.16 5.92 -12.09
CA TRP A 584 27.00 6.66 -11.56
C TRP A 584 26.03 5.74 -10.80
N ALA A 585 25.63 4.62 -11.40
CA ALA A 585 24.70 3.66 -10.81
C ALA A 585 25.15 3.21 -9.40
N GLN A 586 26.44 2.86 -9.25
CA GLN A 586 27.00 2.51 -7.94
C GLN A 586 26.90 3.68 -6.95
N GLY A 587 27.21 4.92 -7.35
CA GLY A 587 27.09 6.09 -6.47
C GLY A 587 25.66 6.38 -6.00
N VAL A 588 24.65 6.09 -6.83
CA VAL A 588 23.23 6.16 -6.46
C VAL A 588 22.80 4.93 -5.63
N TRP A 589 23.46 3.78 -5.81
CA TRP A 589 23.24 2.56 -5.02
C TRP A 589 23.72 2.70 -3.57
N GLU A 590 24.87 3.36 -3.31
CA GLU A 590 25.29 3.72 -1.94
C GLU A 590 24.21 4.57 -1.24
N ALA A 591 23.70 5.59 -1.94
CA ALA A 591 22.69 6.52 -1.42
C ALA A 591 21.32 5.85 -1.19
N TYR A 592 20.93 4.93 -2.08
CA TYR A 592 19.73 4.11 -1.93
C TYR A 592 19.79 3.25 -0.66
N TRP A 593 20.89 2.52 -0.45
CA TRP A 593 21.03 1.67 0.73
C TRP A 593 21.19 2.46 2.02
N ALA A 594 21.84 3.63 2.00
CA ALA A 594 21.87 4.52 3.17
C ALA A 594 20.47 4.97 3.62
N LEU A 595 19.51 5.14 2.69
CA LEU A 595 18.11 5.42 3.05
C LEU A 595 17.32 4.17 3.43
N VAL A 596 17.57 3.02 2.80
CA VAL A 596 16.91 1.74 3.15
C VAL A 596 17.34 1.25 4.53
N ASP A 597 18.62 1.37 4.89
CA ASP A 597 19.13 1.02 6.22
C ASP A 597 18.56 1.95 7.33
N LEU A 598 18.23 3.20 6.96
CA LEU A 598 17.70 4.22 7.89
C LEU A 598 16.18 4.14 8.08
N HIS A 599 15.41 3.90 7.00
CA HIS A 599 13.93 3.95 6.99
C HIS A 599 13.25 2.61 6.68
N GLY A 600 14.02 1.54 6.46
CA GLY A 600 13.52 0.24 6.03
C GLY A 600 13.19 0.15 4.54
N PHE A 601 12.87 -1.05 4.10
CA PHE A 601 12.44 -1.37 2.73
C PHE A 601 10.93 -1.67 2.68
N SER A 602 10.25 -1.20 1.64
CA SER A 602 8.85 -1.54 1.33
C SER A 602 8.75 -2.35 0.04
N SER A 603 8.03 -3.47 0.07
CA SER A 603 7.68 -4.23 -1.16
C SER A 603 6.59 -3.56 -2.01
N ASP A 604 5.90 -2.56 -1.46
CA ASP A 604 4.97 -1.71 -2.21
C ASP A 604 5.75 -0.57 -2.86
N ILE A 605 6.17 -0.76 -4.11
CA ILE A 605 6.89 0.25 -4.90
C ILE A 605 5.97 1.34 -5.45
N TYR A 606 4.64 1.15 -5.45
CA TYR A 606 3.69 2.13 -6.03
C TYR A 606 3.46 3.34 -5.12
N ASN A 607 3.56 3.16 -3.80
CA ASN A 607 3.34 4.24 -2.84
C ASN A 607 4.50 5.25 -2.78
N ALA A 608 4.50 6.22 -3.69
CA ALA A 608 5.48 7.31 -3.76
C ALA A 608 5.45 8.28 -2.57
N ALA A 609 4.32 8.35 -1.84
CA ALA A 609 4.19 9.06 -0.57
C ALA A 609 4.60 8.19 0.65
N GLY A 610 5.16 7.00 0.40
CA GLY A 610 5.55 6.03 1.39
C GLY A 610 6.89 6.36 2.05
N GLY A 611 6.95 6.22 3.37
CA GLY A 611 8.09 6.65 4.17
C GLY A 611 9.34 5.75 4.12
N ALA A 612 9.33 4.62 3.41
CA ALA A 612 10.46 3.68 3.35
C ALA A 612 11.59 4.17 2.44
N GLY A 613 12.82 3.73 2.70
CA GLY A 613 14.02 4.27 2.04
C GLY A 613 14.04 4.09 0.52
N ASN A 614 13.54 2.96 0.03
CA ASN A 614 13.44 2.68 -1.40
C ASN A 614 12.38 3.55 -2.10
N GLN A 615 11.24 3.78 -1.45
CA GLN A 615 10.18 4.68 -1.93
C GLN A 615 10.68 6.14 -1.99
N ARG A 616 11.36 6.60 -0.93
CA ARG A 616 11.96 7.95 -0.92
C ARG A 616 13.03 8.12 -1.99
N MET A 617 13.93 7.16 -2.16
CA MET A 617 14.98 7.27 -3.17
C MET A 617 14.43 7.24 -4.60
N MET A 618 13.34 6.48 -4.86
CA MET A 618 12.60 6.54 -6.12
C MET A 618 12.06 7.95 -6.39
N LEU A 619 11.44 8.60 -5.41
CA LEU A 619 11.00 9.99 -5.51
C LEU A 619 12.18 10.96 -5.73
N TYR A 620 13.25 10.83 -4.95
CA TYR A 620 14.42 11.72 -5.03
C TYR A 620 15.19 11.59 -6.35
N VAL A 621 15.21 10.40 -6.96
CA VAL A 621 15.76 10.22 -8.31
C VAL A 621 14.83 10.81 -9.35
N ASN A 622 13.51 10.60 -9.28
CA ASN A 622 12.59 11.13 -10.29
C ASN A 622 12.56 12.68 -10.29
N GLU A 623 12.34 13.32 -9.14
CA GLU A 623 12.45 14.78 -9.01
C GLU A 623 13.88 15.27 -9.26
N GLY A 624 14.89 14.46 -8.91
CA GLY A 624 16.29 14.75 -9.19
C GLY A 624 16.62 14.86 -10.68
N LEU A 625 15.98 14.05 -11.54
CA LEU A 625 16.09 14.17 -13.00
C LEU A 625 15.57 15.53 -13.49
N LYS A 626 14.40 15.96 -13.00
CA LYS A 626 13.77 17.25 -13.34
C LYS A 626 14.63 18.44 -12.89
N ASN A 627 15.26 18.33 -11.71
CA ASN A 627 16.20 19.31 -11.18
C ASN A 627 17.58 19.29 -11.88
N THR A 628 17.90 18.28 -12.68
CA THR A 628 19.21 18.14 -13.33
C THR A 628 19.31 18.99 -14.61
N ALA A 629 20.39 19.78 -14.71
CA ALA A 629 20.66 20.62 -15.87
C ALA A 629 21.01 19.83 -17.15
N CYS A 630 20.71 20.39 -18.32
CA CYS A 630 21.00 19.77 -19.61
C CYS A 630 22.52 19.63 -19.88
N SER A 631 22.97 18.48 -20.41
CA SER A 631 24.38 18.07 -20.50
C SER A 631 25.11 18.06 -19.14
N PRO A 632 24.62 17.30 -18.13
CA PRO A 632 25.09 17.37 -16.75
C PRO A 632 26.44 16.69 -16.51
N THR A 633 27.09 17.05 -15.41
CA THR A 633 28.11 16.27 -14.71
C THR A 633 27.46 15.42 -13.61
N PHE A 634 28.23 14.50 -13.00
CA PHE A 634 27.74 13.77 -11.82
C PHE A 634 27.48 14.68 -10.62
N LEU A 635 28.12 15.85 -10.55
CA LEU A 635 27.89 16.83 -9.50
C LEU A 635 26.52 17.52 -9.69
N ASP A 636 26.19 17.93 -10.92
CA ASP A 636 24.88 18.50 -11.25
C ASP A 636 23.74 17.49 -10.99
N ALA A 637 23.96 16.20 -11.29
CA ALA A 637 23.01 15.13 -11.07
C ALA A 637 22.83 14.77 -9.57
N ARG A 638 23.93 14.77 -8.80
CA ARG A 638 23.89 14.62 -7.33
C ARG A 638 23.12 15.77 -6.71
N ASP A 639 23.42 17.00 -7.12
CA ASP A 639 22.81 18.20 -6.55
C ASP A 639 21.31 18.28 -6.89
N GLY A 640 20.86 17.72 -8.02
CA GLY A 640 19.45 17.50 -8.33
C GLY A 640 18.74 16.55 -7.34
N ILE A 641 19.36 15.40 -7.03
CA ILE A 641 18.83 14.42 -6.05
C ILE A 641 18.82 15.01 -4.63
N ILE A 642 19.89 15.71 -4.25
CA ILE A 642 19.97 16.41 -2.96
C ILE A 642 18.89 17.51 -2.86
N GLN A 643 18.65 18.27 -3.93
CA GLN A 643 17.57 19.27 -3.95
C GLN A 643 16.19 18.62 -3.80
N ALA A 644 15.93 17.50 -4.47
CA ALA A 644 14.70 16.74 -4.29
C ALA A 644 14.50 16.27 -2.83
N ALA A 645 15.58 15.88 -2.14
CA ALA A 645 15.56 15.52 -0.73
C ALA A 645 15.47 16.72 0.24
N VAL A 646 15.82 17.95 -0.19
CA VAL A 646 15.56 19.19 0.55
C VAL A 646 14.07 19.55 0.50
N ASP A 647 13.46 19.44 -0.68
CA ASP A 647 12.07 19.86 -0.93
C ASP A 647 11.02 18.86 -0.40
N ASN A 648 11.43 17.63 -0.05
CA ASN A 648 10.57 16.56 0.43
C ASN A 648 10.94 16.08 1.85
N TYR A 649 10.00 15.43 2.54
CA TYR A 649 10.16 14.87 3.90
C TYR A 649 10.77 15.83 4.95
N GLY A 650 10.69 17.15 4.73
CA GLY A 650 11.26 18.18 5.61
C GLY A 650 12.79 18.26 5.61
N GLY A 651 13.48 17.71 4.60
CA GLY A 651 14.94 17.79 4.51
C GLY A 651 15.71 16.78 5.37
N VAL A 652 15.04 15.87 6.08
CA VAL A 652 15.68 14.95 7.05
C VAL A 652 16.71 14.00 6.43
N ASP A 653 16.58 13.70 5.13
CA ASP A 653 17.43 12.76 4.40
C ASP A 653 18.66 13.42 3.76
N VAL A 654 18.76 14.75 3.80
CA VAL A 654 19.82 15.52 3.13
C VAL A 654 21.20 15.14 3.65
N CYS A 655 21.37 14.99 4.96
CA CYS A 655 22.67 14.61 5.54
C CYS A 655 23.04 13.13 5.30
N PRO A 656 22.17 12.13 5.53
CA PRO A 656 22.43 10.75 5.11
C PRO A 656 22.82 10.60 3.64
N LEU A 657 22.16 11.31 2.73
CA LEU A 657 22.51 11.33 1.31
C LEU A 657 23.88 11.97 1.05
N TRP A 658 24.19 13.10 1.70
CA TRP A 658 25.52 13.70 1.62
C TRP A 658 26.62 12.79 2.15
N GLU A 659 26.39 12.07 3.25
CA GLU A 659 27.33 11.10 3.83
C GLU A 659 27.59 9.93 2.85
N ALA A 660 26.54 9.35 2.27
CA ALA A 660 26.67 8.28 1.27
C ALA A 660 27.41 8.75 0.01
N PHE A 661 27.01 9.88 -0.57
CA PHE A 661 27.70 10.45 -1.74
C PHE A 661 29.15 10.82 -1.41
N ALA A 662 29.44 11.40 -0.24
CA ALA A 662 30.80 11.71 0.16
C ALA A 662 31.66 10.46 0.37
N ALA A 663 31.12 9.39 0.97
CA ALA A 663 31.81 8.10 1.08
C ALA A 663 32.19 7.54 -0.30
N TYR A 664 31.33 7.71 -1.31
CA TYR A 664 31.60 7.33 -2.70
C TYR A 664 32.61 8.23 -3.44
N GLY A 665 33.01 9.36 -2.85
CA GLY A 665 33.87 10.36 -3.51
C GLY A 665 33.12 11.47 -4.25
N LEU A 666 31.80 11.58 -4.09
CA LEU A 666 30.93 12.65 -4.58
C LEU A 666 30.63 13.71 -3.50
N GLY A 667 31.57 13.99 -2.58
CA GLY A 667 31.44 15.01 -1.53
C GLY A 667 31.48 16.46 -2.03
N THR A 668 31.37 17.43 -1.12
CA THR A 668 31.34 18.88 -1.40
C THR A 668 32.66 19.41 -1.98
N ASP A 669 33.76 18.70 -1.76
CA ASP A 669 35.11 18.96 -2.29
C ASP A 669 35.44 18.14 -3.56
N ALA A 670 34.48 17.38 -4.09
CA ALA A 670 34.63 16.66 -5.35
C ALA A 670 34.74 17.64 -6.52
N SER A 671 35.48 17.28 -7.56
CA SER A 671 35.67 18.17 -8.72
C SER A 671 35.68 17.45 -10.05
N THR A 672 35.17 18.13 -11.06
CA THR A 672 34.93 17.64 -12.42
C THR A 672 35.71 18.46 -13.45
N GLY A 673 36.15 17.81 -14.53
CA GLY A 673 36.66 18.45 -15.73
C GLY A 673 35.58 19.04 -16.65
N GLY A 674 34.31 19.02 -16.20
CA GLY A 674 33.15 19.46 -16.97
C GLY A 674 32.47 18.33 -17.74
N SER A 675 31.26 18.57 -18.23
CA SER A 675 30.36 17.54 -18.77
C SER A 675 30.90 16.75 -19.97
N ASN A 676 31.85 17.31 -20.72
CA ASN A 676 32.55 16.64 -21.82
C ASN A 676 33.96 16.14 -21.45
N SER A 677 34.12 15.67 -20.20
CA SER A 677 35.38 15.15 -19.66
C SER A 677 35.12 13.99 -18.71
N THR A 678 35.97 12.96 -18.74
CA THR A 678 36.03 11.94 -17.68
C THR A 678 37.05 12.28 -16.60
N SER A 679 37.64 13.47 -16.60
CA SER A 679 38.50 13.91 -15.51
C SER A 679 37.65 14.24 -14.29
N ALA A 680 37.91 13.54 -13.19
CA ALA A 680 37.22 13.66 -11.91
C ALA A 680 38.19 13.43 -10.74
N THR A 681 37.97 14.11 -9.62
CA THR A 681 38.69 13.90 -8.36
C THR A 681 37.68 13.67 -7.24
N ASN A 682 37.89 12.60 -6.44
CA ASN A 682 37.04 12.30 -5.29
C ASN A 682 37.05 13.46 -4.29
N GLY A 683 35.88 13.82 -3.80
CA GLY A 683 35.69 14.58 -2.57
C GLY A 683 35.06 13.70 -1.50
N PHE A 684 35.55 13.80 -0.26
CA PHE A 684 35.06 13.03 0.89
C PHE A 684 34.53 13.93 2.02
N SER A 685 34.42 15.24 1.77
CA SER A 685 33.79 16.19 2.68
C SER A 685 32.27 16.19 2.51
N VAL A 686 31.53 16.12 3.61
CA VAL A 686 30.09 16.49 3.67
C VAL A 686 29.94 17.97 4.06
N PRO A 687 28.77 18.61 3.85
CA PRO A 687 28.52 19.97 4.33
C PRO A 687 28.80 20.10 5.84
N PRO A 688 29.35 21.24 6.32
CA PRO A 688 29.65 21.43 7.74
C PRO A 688 28.48 21.15 8.68
N GLU A 689 27.27 21.43 8.23
CA GLU A 689 25.99 21.21 8.92
C GLU A 689 25.76 19.71 9.19
N CYS A 690 26.21 18.84 8.28
CA CYS A 690 26.13 17.38 8.40
C CYS A 690 27.32 16.75 9.14
N GLN A 691 28.37 17.50 9.50
CA GLN A 691 29.50 16.96 10.28
C GLN A 691 29.23 16.84 11.78
N CYS A 692 27.98 17.06 12.22
CA CYS A 692 27.61 17.24 13.61
C CYS A 692 26.62 16.20 14.12
N THR A 693 27.14 15.06 14.59
CA THR A 693 26.38 14.12 15.43
C THR A 693 26.78 14.25 16.90
N PRO A 694 25.86 14.64 17.83
CA PRO A 694 24.51 15.15 17.58
C PRO A 694 24.51 16.64 17.18
N PHE A 695 23.47 17.04 16.44
CA PHE A 695 23.08 18.44 16.27
C PHE A 695 22.53 18.98 17.60
N PRO A 696 22.68 20.28 17.95
CA PRO A 696 22.06 20.83 19.14
C PRO A 696 20.53 20.72 19.05
N VAL A 697 19.91 19.95 19.95
CA VAL A 697 18.47 20.03 20.21
C VAL A 697 18.23 20.99 21.38
N ALA A 698 17.28 21.88 21.21
CA ALA A 698 16.72 22.74 22.24
C ALA A 698 15.45 22.10 22.81
N ASP A 699 15.31 22.13 24.13
CA ASP A 699 14.16 21.58 24.85
C ASP A 699 13.98 22.37 26.14
N ALA A 700 12.85 23.07 26.23
CA ALA A 700 12.47 23.95 27.32
C ALA A 700 11.66 23.23 28.41
N GLY A 701 11.29 21.97 28.20
CA GLY A 701 10.35 21.22 29.03
C GLY A 701 8.88 21.66 28.85
N PRO A 702 7.92 20.89 29.40
CA PRO A 702 6.50 21.17 29.26
C PRO A 702 6.07 22.42 30.03
N ASP A 703 4.97 23.05 29.59
CA ASP A 703 4.33 24.21 30.25
C ASP A 703 4.10 23.98 31.75
N GLN A 704 4.29 25.04 32.54
CA GLN A 704 4.29 25.00 34.01
C GLN A 704 3.25 25.96 34.60
N LEU A 705 2.69 25.59 35.75
CA LEU A 705 1.83 26.44 36.59
C LEU A 705 2.47 26.63 37.97
N ILE A 706 2.61 27.87 38.43
CA ILE A 706 3.16 28.22 39.75
C ILE A 706 2.27 29.25 40.47
N CYS A 707 2.38 29.33 41.79
CA CYS A 707 1.77 30.41 42.56
C CYS A 707 2.64 31.68 42.53
N LEU A 708 2.02 32.86 42.74
CA LEU A 708 2.75 34.12 42.87
C LEU A 708 3.79 34.07 44.01
N GLY A 709 5.06 34.05 43.63
CA GLY A 709 6.20 34.05 44.55
C GLY A 709 6.99 32.75 44.58
N ASP A 710 6.48 31.68 43.97
CA ASP A 710 7.19 30.41 43.79
C ASP A 710 8.19 30.47 42.63
N SER A 711 8.91 29.37 42.42
CA SER A 711 9.88 29.23 41.33
C SER A 711 9.95 27.80 40.81
N VAL A 712 10.01 27.64 39.49
CA VAL A 712 10.07 26.33 38.81
C VAL A 712 11.38 26.17 38.03
N GLN A 713 11.85 24.93 37.88
CA GLN A 713 12.94 24.57 36.94
C GLN A 713 12.34 24.28 35.57
N VAL A 714 12.92 24.88 34.53
CA VAL A 714 12.57 24.62 33.13
C VAL A 714 13.83 24.30 32.31
N GLY A 715 13.65 23.62 31.18
CA GLY A 715 14.69 23.05 30.34
C GLY A 715 15.17 21.67 30.79
N THR A 716 15.81 20.93 29.88
CA THR A 716 16.33 19.57 30.14
C THR A 716 17.84 19.51 30.42
N PRO A 717 18.37 18.39 30.97
CA PRO A 717 19.78 18.26 31.33
C PRO A 717 20.74 18.53 30.16
N ALA A 718 21.85 19.21 30.45
CA ALA A 718 22.75 19.74 29.42
C ALA A 718 23.40 18.66 28.54
N GLN A 719 23.05 18.67 27.26
CA GLN A 719 23.74 17.91 26.22
C GLN A 719 25.22 18.33 26.10
N PRO A 720 26.16 17.40 25.83
CA PRO A 720 27.58 17.72 25.67
C PRO A 720 27.84 18.73 24.55
N ASN A 721 28.85 19.59 24.73
CA ASN A 721 29.33 20.59 23.76
C ASN A 721 28.33 21.72 23.38
N ASN A 722 27.07 21.64 23.79
CA ASN A 722 26.10 22.72 23.65
C ASN A 722 26.39 23.88 24.63
N THR A 723 26.18 25.09 24.15
CA THR A 723 25.97 26.30 24.95
C THR A 723 24.49 26.70 24.87
N TYR A 724 23.99 27.45 25.85
CA TYR A 724 22.57 27.77 25.94
C TYR A 724 22.38 29.26 26.16
N SER A 725 21.26 29.81 25.69
CA SER A 725 20.81 31.17 26.04
C SER A 725 19.28 31.24 26.15
N TRP A 726 18.78 31.83 27.23
CA TRP A 726 17.35 31.96 27.49
C TRP A 726 16.82 33.39 27.33
N SER A 727 15.59 33.52 26.85
CA SER A 727 14.86 34.78 26.76
C SER A 727 13.41 34.61 27.24
N PRO A 728 12.88 35.46 28.14
CA PRO A 728 13.52 36.62 28.75
C PRO A 728 14.44 36.25 29.92
N GLY A 729 15.58 36.93 30.03
CA GLY A 729 16.44 36.90 31.23
C GLY A 729 17.95 36.73 30.96
N GLY A 730 18.33 36.12 29.84
CA GLY A 730 19.73 35.99 29.41
C GLY A 730 20.55 34.95 30.19
N GLN A 731 19.89 33.99 30.85
CA GLN A 731 20.53 32.85 31.51
C GLN A 731 21.17 31.91 30.47
N THR A 732 22.24 31.20 30.85
CA THR A 732 23.08 30.43 29.88
C THR A 732 23.33 28.97 30.28
N THR A 733 22.38 28.34 30.97
CA THR A 733 22.42 26.92 31.35
C THR A 733 21.27 26.18 30.68
N ALA A 734 21.43 24.88 30.41
CA ALA A 734 20.39 24.07 29.76
C ALA A 734 19.08 24.07 30.55
N GLN A 735 19.18 23.96 31.89
CA GLN A 735 18.07 24.15 32.81
C GLN A 735 18.21 25.48 33.55
N ILE A 736 17.10 26.18 33.80
CA ILE A 736 17.06 27.43 34.57
C ILE A 736 15.94 27.42 35.59
N THR A 737 16.14 28.07 36.73
CA THR A 737 15.06 28.34 37.69
C THR A 737 14.46 29.71 37.38
N VAL A 738 13.14 29.76 37.20
CA VAL A 738 12.40 30.98 36.90
C VAL A 738 11.32 31.22 37.95
N ALA A 739 11.14 32.49 38.31
CA ALA A 739 10.16 32.97 39.29
C ALA A 739 9.40 34.18 38.72
N PRO A 740 8.63 34.00 37.63
CA PRO A 740 7.82 35.07 37.06
C PRO A 740 6.75 35.58 38.04
N THR A 741 6.30 36.82 37.86
CA THR A 741 5.22 37.44 38.65
C THR A 741 3.93 37.67 37.84
N THR A 742 3.96 37.26 36.58
CA THR A 742 2.87 37.22 35.59
C THR A 742 3.20 36.10 34.61
N THR A 743 2.21 35.44 34.01
CA THR A 743 2.45 34.41 32.97
C THR A 743 3.50 34.85 31.95
N THR A 744 4.56 34.06 31.78
CA THR A 744 5.74 34.41 31.00
C THR A 744 6.21 33.21 30.19
N VAL A 745 6.35 33.39 28.87
CA VAL A 745 7.00 32.40 27.98
C VAL A 745 8.52 32.57 28.07
N TYR A 746 9.23 31.47 28.23
CA TYR A 746 10.68 31.39 28.23
C TYR A 746 11.16 30.53 27.06
N THR A 747 11.87 31.13 26.11
CA THR A 747 12.53 30.44 24.99
C THR A 747 13.96 30.09 25.37
N VAL A 748 14.38 28.84 25.16
CA VAL A 748 15.77 28.40 25.19
C VAL A 748 16.32 28.32 23.77
N THR A 749 17.57 28.72 23.57
CA THR A 749 18.32 28.48 22.34
C THR A 749 19.55 27.63 22.70
N ALA A 750 19.67 26.45 22.09
CA ALA A 750 20.83 25.57 22.22
C ALA A 750 21.76 25.79 21.03
N THR A 751 23.03 26.13 21.27
CA THR A 751 24.01 26.52 20.24
C THR A 751 25.31 25.74 20.41
N THR A 752 25.79 25.07 19.37
CA THR A 752 27.16 24.49 19.37
C THR A 752 28.14 25.45 18.71
N ALA A 753 29.42 25.34 19.08
CA ALA A 753 30.49 26.12 18.47
C ALA A 753 30.85 25.66 17.02
N ALA A 754 30.14 24.67 16.47
CA ALA A 754 30.44 24.05 15.18
C ALA A 754 29.23 23.95 14.22
N CYS A 755 27.98 23.88 14.73
CA CYS A 755 26.82 23.41 13.96
C CYS A 755 25.64 24.40 13.91
N GLY A 756 25.76 25.59 14.50
CA GLY A 756 24.66 26.55 14.59
C GLY A 756 23.81 26.36 15.87
N SER A 757 22.50 26.63 15.76
CA SER A 757 21.61 26.72 16.91
C SER A 757 20.17 26.32 16.63
N ASP A 758 19.55 25.67 17.61
CA ASP A 758 18.13 25.31 17.68
C ASP A 758 17.42 26.08 18.82
N SER A 759 16.09 26.16 18.83
CA SER A 759 15.33 26.86 19.88
C SER A 759 13.92 26.32 20.14
N ASP A 760 13.57 26.20 21.42
CA ASP A 760 12.26 25.75 21.93
C ASP A 760 11.75 26.68 23.05
N SER A 761 10.48 26.60 23.44
CA SER A 761 9.88 27.51 24.44
C SER A 761 8.81 26.91 25.33
N VAL A 762 8.84 27.30 26.61
CA VAL A 762 7.91 26.88 27.67
C VAL A 762 7.13 28.07 28.23
N THR A 763 5.84 27.91 28.47
CA THR A 763 4.99 28.87 29.18
C THR A 763 5.00 28.59 30.66
N VAL A 764 5.38 29.58 31.48
CA VAL A 764 5.25 29.50 32.94
C VAL A 764 4.12 30.43 33.38
N THR A 765 2.97 29.83 33.68
CA THR A 765 1.74 30.50 34.12
C THR A 765 1.78 30.77 35.63
N VAL A 766 1.30 31.95 36.04
CA VAL A 766 1.36 32.40 37.44
C VAL A 766 -0.06 32.61 37.97
N ASP A 767 -0.52 31.74 38.89
CA ASP A 767 -1.75 31.97 39.65
C ASP A 767 -1.50 33.02 40.74
N ASN A 768 -2.32 34.08 40.70
CA ASN A 768 -2.28 35.21 41.61
C ASN A 768 -3.16 35.00 42.87
N GLY A 769 -3.61 33.77 43.13
CA GLY A 769 -4.54 33.40 44.22
C GLY A 769 -5.91 34.08 44.08
N SER A 770 -6.30 34.43 42.86
CA SER A 770 -7.37 35.38 42.56
C SER A 770 -8.37 34.78 41.57
N ALA A 771 -9.28 33.95 42.11
CA ALA A 771 -10.30 33.18 41.39
C ALA A 771 -9.74 32.22 40.32
N ALA A 772 -9.75 30.93 40.64
CA ALA A 772 -9.73 29.89 39.63
C ALA A 772 -11.12 29.74 39.00
N GLY A 773 -11.16 29.27 37.75
CA GLY A 773 -12.34 29.42 36.91
C GLY A 773 -12.51 30.86 36.41
N LEU A 774 -13.74 31.22 36.08
CA LEU A 774 -14.14 32.50 35.52
C LEU A 774 -15.54 32.86 36.05
N ASP A 775 -15.81 34.14 36.25
CA ASP A 775 -17.11 34.66 36.69
C ASP A 775 -17.20 36.07 36.08
N ASP A 776 -17.81 36.17 34.89
CA ASP A 776 -17.86 37.40 34.07
C ASP A 776 -19.31 37.68 33.64
N ASP A 777 -19.91 38.65 34.32
CA ASP A 777 -21.26 39.19 34.07
C ASP A 777 -21.27 40.30 33.01
N PHE A 778 -20.13 40.60 32.38
CA PHE A 778 -19.91 41.68 31.43
C PHE A 778 -20.34 43.10 31.87
N GLU A 779 -20.90 43.29 33.06
CA GLU A 779 -21.31 44.57 33.65
C GLU A 779 -20.10 45.51 33.84
N GLY A 780 -18.93 44.93 34.11
CA GLY A 780 -17.64 45.61 34.15
C GLY A 780 -17.12 46.09 32.78
N GLY A 781 -17.75 45.67 31.68
CA GLY A 781 -17.29 45.83 30.31
C GLY A 781 -16.53 44.60 29.78
N ALA A 782 -16.01 44.68 28.56
CA ALA A 782 -15.38 43.57 27.83
C ALA A 782 -14.11 42.93 28.47
N GLY A 783 -13.71 43.35 29.67
CA GLY A 783 -12.59 42.77 30.41
C GLY A 783 -11.29 42.66 29.60
N ALA A 784 -10.79 41.43 29.48
CA ALA A 784 -9.68 41.06 28.59
C ALA A 784 -10.13 40.06 27.49
N TRP A 785 -11.42 40.01 27.18
CA TRP A 785 -11.95 39.24 26.05
C TRP A 785 -11.54 39.89 24.72
N THR A 786 -11.44 39.06 23.68
CA THR A 786 -11.18 39.52 22.31
C THR A 786 -12.33 39.11 21.40
N SER A 787 -12.71 39.98 20.46
CA SER A 787 -13.88 39.79 19.61
C SER A 787 -13.59 40.06 18.14
N SER A 788 -14.35 39.40 17.27
CA SER A 788 -14.23 39.46 15.81
C SER A 788 -15.59 39.24 15.13
N GLY A 789 -15.67 39.53 13.82
CA GLY A 789 -16.94 39.52 13.10
C GLY A 789 -17.87 40.63 13.61
N LEU A 790 -19.09 40.25 14.00
CA LEU A 790 -20.09 41.17 14.59
C LEU A 790 -20.12 41.14 16.13
N TRP A 791 -19.24 40.38 16.81
CA TRP A 791 -19.20 40.38 18.27
C TRP A 791 -18.79 41.74 18.82
N HIS A 792 -19.68 42.35 19.60
CA HIS A 792 -19.41 43.57 20.34
C HIS A 792 -20.17 43.58 21.67
N LEU A 793 -19.66 44.33 22.64
CA LEU A 793 -20.41 44.61 23.86
C LEU A 793 -21.51 45.63 23.55
N THR A 794 -22.76 45.32 23.86
CA THR A 794 -23.89 46.25 23.75
C THR A 794 -24.59 46.42 25.09
N SER A 795 -25.28 47.55 25.27
CA SER A 795 -25.95 47.90 26.53
C SER A 795 -27.41 48.25 26.28
N ASN A 796 -28.32 47.54 26.95
CA ASN A 796 -29.77 47.82 26.92
C ASN A 796 -30.34 47.89 25.48
N SER A 797 -29.89 46.97 24.61
CA SER A 797 -30.19 47.00 23.17
C SER A 797 -31.68 46.77 22.88
N SER A 798 -32.27 47.63 22.06
CA SER A 798 -33.68 47.54 21.66
C SER A 798 -34.01 46.29 20.83
N CYS A 799 -32.99 45.55 20.40
CA CYS A 799 -33.11 44.34 19.58
C CYS A 799 -33.64 43.12 20.35
N ALA A 800 -33.56 43.11 21.69
CA ALA A 800 -34.09 42.03 22.53
C ALA A 800 -35.36 42.49 23.28
N SER A 801 -36.54 42.30 22.69
CA SER A 801 -37.80 42.75 23.31
C SER A 801 -39.04 41.92 22.92
N PRO A 802 -39.96 41.59 23.85
CA PRO A 802 -39.96 41.92 25.28
C PRO A 802 -39.53 40.74 26.17
N GLY A 803 -38.36 40.84 26.80
CA GLY A 803 -37.86 39.79 27.73
C GLY A 803 -36.45 39.98 28.27
N TYR A 804 -35.73 41.04 27.88
CA TYR A 804 -34.34 41.29 28.27
C TYR A 804 -34.21 41.73 29.75
N SER A 805 -33.25 41.14 30.47
CA SER A 805 -32.89 41.56 31.84
C SER A 805 -31.43 41.28 32.20
N SER A 806 -30.51 41.51 31.27
CA SER A 806 -29.13 41.88 31.64
C SER A 806 -29.16 43.28 32.28
N PRO A 807 -28.41 43.59 33.35
CA PRO A 807 -28.61 44.83 34.10
C PRO A 807 -28.04 46.08 33.40
N VAL A 808 -26.91 45.96 32.70
CA VAL A 808 -26.26 47.03 31.92
C VAL A 808 -25.71 46.53 30.56
N ASN A 809 -24.90 45.47 30.49
CA ASN A 809 -24.23 45.02 29.25
C ASN A 809 -24.36 43.51 28.98
N ALA A 810 -24.39 43.13 27.69
CA ALA A 810 -24.12 41.75 27.26
C ALA A 810 -23.24 41.76 25.99
N PHE A 811 -22.57 40.66 25.66
CA PHE A 811 -21.97 40.51 24.33
C PHE A 811 -23.02 40.10 23.30
N TYR A 812 -22.96 40.72 22.12
CA TYR A 812 -23.93 40.55 21.04
C TYR A 812 -23.22 40.31 19.70
N PHE A 813 -23.64 39.26 18.99
CA PHE A 813 -23.32 39.04 17.58
C PHE A 813 -24.50 39.50 16.71
N GLY A 814 -24.34 40.68 16.10
CA GLY A 814 -25.33 41.31 15.24
C GLY A 814 -25.06 42.81 15.09
N GLN A 815 -26.07 43.59 14.71
CA GLN A 815 -25.95 45.02 14.45
C GLN A 815 -27.06 45.79 15.18
N ASP A 816 -26.70 46.58 16.19
CA ASP A 816 -27.63 47.45 16.96
C ASP A 816 -28.51 48.39 16.08
N SER A 817 -28.11 48.66 14.84
CA SER A 817 -28.82 49.59 13.94
C SER A 817 -29.94 48.96 13.11
N THR A 818 -29.86 47.65 12.84
CA THR A 818 -30.87 46.88 12.10
C THR A 818 -31.59 45.87 12.98
N CYS A 819 -30.99 45.51 14.12
CA CYS A 819 -31.35 44.36 14.94
C CYS A 819 -31.26 43.03 14.20
N ASP A 820 -30.22 42.90 13.36
CA ASP A 820 -29.87 41.65 12.68
C ASP A 820 -28.37 41.48 12.44
N TYR A 821 -27.94 40.30 11.98
CA TYR A 821 -26.57 40.02 11.54
C TYR A 821 -26.41 40.11 10.01
N SER A 822 -27.32 40.79 9.31
CA SER A 822 -27.32 40.82 7.84
C SER A 822 -26.26 41.78 7.28
N THR A 823 -25.17 41.21 6.79
CA THR A 823 -24.07 41.96 6.11
C THR A 823 -24.23 42.04 4.59
N GLY A 824 -25.21 41.33 4.02
CA GLY A 824 -25.32 41.09 2.58
C GLY A 824 -24.41 39.98 2.03
N GLY A 825 -23.80 39.19 2.91
CA GLY A 825 -23.02 38.00 2.59
C GLY A 825 -23.04 37.01 3.76
N THR A 826 -22.14 36.02 3.72
CA THR A 826 -21.84 35.18 4.89
C THR A 826 -21.20 36.02 5.99
N VAL A 827 -21.46 35.68 7.25
CA VAL A 827 -20.88 36.37 8.41
C VAL A 827 -20.49 35.38 9.50
N THR A 828 -19.28 35.56 10.02
CA THR A 828 -18.70 34.69 11.06
C THR A 828 -17.83 35.52 12.00
N GLY A 829 -17.68 35.06 13.24
CA GLY A 829 -16.76 35.66 14.19
C GLY A 829 -16.75 34.99 15.55
N ASP A 830 -15.62 35.19 16.23
CA ASP A 830 -15.27 34.62 17.52
C ASP A 830 -15.22 35.69 18.62
N LEU A 831 -15.76 35.35 19.79
CA LEU A 831 -15.55 36.00 21.08
C LEU A 831 -14.74 35.03 21.95
N VAL A 832 -13.50 35.38 22.26
CA VAL A 832 -12.52 34.51 22.92
C VAL A 832 -12.15 35.05 24.30
N SER A 833 -12.17 34.18 25.31
CA SER A 833 -11.93 34.52 26.71
C SER A 833 -10.44 34.76 27.01
N PRO A 834 -10.14 35.43 28.14
CA PRO A 834 -8.83 35.30 28.80
C PRO A 834 -8.49 33.84 29.12
N THR A 835 -7.23 33.55 29.42
CA THR A 835 -6.82 32.24 29.96
C THR A 835 -7.43 32.01 31.34
N ILE A 836 -8.12 30.89 31.48
CA ILE A 836 -8.79 30.39 32.69
C ILE A 836 -7.92 29.30 33.31
N ILE A 837 -7.77 29.31 34.64
CA ILE A 837 -6.86 28.42 35.38
C ILE A 837 -7.58 27.68 36.50
N GLY A 838 -6.96 26.61 37.02
CA GLY A 838 -7.51 25.80 38.12
C GLY A 838 -8.70 24.93 37.72
N ILE A 839 -8.72 24.44 36.47
CA ILE A 839 -9.72 23.48 36.00
C ILE A 839 -9.45 22.12 36.64
N THR A 840 -10.48 21.54 37.26
CA THR A 840 -10.49 20.25 37.94
C THR A 840 -11.43 19.26 37.25
N SER A 841 -11.38 17.98 37.63
CA SER A 841 -12.33 16.97 37.15
C SER A 841 -13.78 17.20 37.57
N ALA A 842 -14.03 18.14 38.50
CA ALA A 842 -15.34 18.60 38.93
C ALA A 842 -15.74 19.98 38.35
N SER A 843 -14.89 20.57 37.50
CA SER A 843 -15.11 21.91 36.94
C SER A 843 -16.12 21.91 35.79
N THR A 844 -16.88 23.00 35.71
CA THR A 844 -18.04 23.13 34.83
C THR A 844 -18.16 24.54 34.26
N LEU A 845 -18.57 24.64 32.99
CA LEU A 845 -18.96 25.88 32.33
C LEU A 845 -20.49 26.05 32.37
N SER A 846 -20.96 27.27 32.60
CA SER A 846 -22.33 27.71 32.32
C SER A 846 -22.34 29.15 31.83
N PHE A 847 -23.30 29.50 30.99
CA PHE A 847 -23.56 30.87 30.54
C PHE A 847 -25.04 31.03 30.21
N ASP A 848 -25.57 32.25 30.29
CA ASP A 848 -26.92 32.57 29.82
C ASP A 848 -26.86 33.21 28.43
N TYR A 849 -27.87 32.94 27.61
CA TYR A 849 -27.91 33.42 26.23
C TYR A 849 -29.32 33.75 25.74
N TYR A 850 -29.39 34.67 24.79
CA TYR A 850 -30.60 34.98 24.01
C TYR A 850 -30.29 34.72 22.53
N ARG A 851 -31.00 33.76 21.91
CA ARG A 851 -30.74 33.36 20.52
C ARG A 851 -32.00 33.47 19.69
N VAL A 852 -31.97 34.30 18.65
CA VAL A 852 -33.01 34.39 17.62
C VAL A 852 -32.36 34.43 16.26
N VAL A 853 -32.40 33.29 15.59
CA VAL A 853 -31.81 32.95 14.29
C VAL A 853 -32.90 32.46 13.35
N GLU A 854 -32.58 32.07 12.12
CA GLU A 854 -33.56 31.40 11.27
C GLU A 854 -33.94 30.02 11.83
N SER A 855 -35.11 29.50 11.41
CA SER A 855 -35.55 28.15 11.78
C SER A 855 -35.71 27.31 10.52
N PHE A 856 -34.71 26.47 10.26
CA PHE A 856 -34.55 25.69 9.05
C PHE A 856 -33.95 24.31 9.36
N SER A 857 -34.26 23.30 8.55
CA SER A 857 -33.83 21.90 8.76
C SER A 857 -32.40 21.63 8.28
N GLY A 858 -31.50 22.58 8.47
CA GLY A 858 -30.08 22.49 8.16
C GLY A 858 -29.25 23.20 9.22
N SER A 859 -27.93 23.10 9.13
CA SER A 859 -26.99 23.64 10.13
C SER A 859 -26.47 25.03 9.79
N TYR A 860 -27.37 25.98 9.53
CA TYR A 860 -27.06 27.41 9.41
C TYR A 860 -27.09 28.10 10.78
N ASP A 861 -26.68 29.36 10.85
CA ASP A 861 -26.67 30.15 12.10
C ASP A 861 -26.04 29.43 13.31
N GLN A 862 -24.91 28.77 13.05
CA GLN A 862 -24.19 27.97 14.02
C GLN A 862 -23.66 28.86 15.15
N THR A 863 -24.13 28.58 16.37
CA THR A 863 -23.65 29.17 17.61
C THR A 863 -22.94 28.08 18.40
N GLU A 864 -21.63 28.21 18.57
CA GLU A 864 -20.74 27.19 19.14
C GLU A 864 -20.01 27.78 20.36
N VAL A 865 -19.81 26.97 21.40
CA VAL A 865 -18.83 27.24 22.46
C VAL A 865 -17.80 26.12 22.50
N ALA A 866 -16.53 26.47 22.32
CA ALA A 866 -15.41 25.55 22.30
C ALA A 866 -14.34 25.92 23.34
N VAL A 867 -13.58 24.91 23.79
CA VAL A 867 -12.52 25.00 24.79
C VAL A 867 -11.18 24.65 24.14
N SER A 868 -10.13 25.42 24.45
CA SER A 868 -8.75 25.11 24.07
C SER A 868 -7.87 24.96 25.31
N GLY A 869 -7.09 23.88 25.40
CA GLY A 869 -6.08 23.67 26.45
C GLY A 869 -4.65 24.04 26.04
N ASN A 870 -4.46 24.62 24.86
CA ASN A 870 -3.14 24.87 24.25
C ASN A 870 -3.04 26.27 23.59
N GLY A 871 -3.55 27.30 24.28
CA GLY A 871 -3.43 28.70 23.83
C GLY A 871 -4.15 29.02 22.51
N GLY A 872 -5.15 28.21 22.13
CA GLY A 872 -5.95 28.40 20.93
C GLY A 872 -5.45 27.67 19.67
N ALA A 873 -4.43 26.81 19.77
CA ALA A 873 -3.93 26.03 18.63
C ALA A 873 -4.91 24.92 18.18
N THR A 874 -5.59 24.26 19.11
CA THR A 874 -6.74 23.39 18.84
C THR A 874 -7.92 23.73 19.76
N TRP A 875 -9.14 23.44 19.30
CA TRP A 875 -10.39 23.77 19.99
C TRP A 875 -11.34 22.59 19.96
N THR A 876 -11.94 22.27 21.11
CA THR A 876 -12.92 21.20 21.29
C THR A 876 -14.28 21.81 21.63
N THR A 877 -15.28 21.61 20.78
CA THR A 877 -16.65 22.09 21.02
C THR A 877 -17.27 21.39 22.23
N VAL A 878 -17.79 22.16 23.18
CA VAL A 878 -18.43 21.66 24.42
C VAL A 878 -19.93 22.01 24.48
N TRP A 879 -20.39 22.93 23.63
CA TRP A 879 -21.80 23.28 23.44
C TRP A 879 -22.00 23.80 22.01
N SER A 880 -23.14 23.50 21.38
CA SER A 880 -23.49 24.08 20.09
C SER A 880 -25.01 24.08 19.87
N MET A 881 -25.45 25.01 19.00
CA MET A 881 -26.78 25.04 18.40
C MET A 881 -26.72 25.59 16.97
N ASP A 882 -27.66 25.19 16.11
CA ASP A 882 -27.82 25.66 14.72
C ASP A 882 -29.29 26.04 14.41
N SER A 883 -29.63 26.34 13.16
CA SER A 883 -30.99 26.73 12.75
C SER A 883 -32.05 25.63 12.90
N SER A 884 -31.65 24.37 13.14
CA SER A 884 -32.59 23.29 13.52
C SER A 884 -33.04 23.42 14.98
N ASN A 885 -32.22 24.01 15.85
CA ASN A 885 -32.59 24.30 17.22
C ASN A 885 -33.48 25.55 17.28
N ALA A 886 -34.71 25.38 17.77
CA ALA A 886 -35.68 26.46 17.88
C ALA A 886 -35.12 27.67 18.65
N SER A 887 -35.13 28.83 18.00
CA SER A 887 -34.81 30.14 18.59
C SER A 887 -35.51 30.35 19.93
N THR A 888 -34.75 30.70 20.97
CA THR A 888 -35.26 30.80 22.35
C THR A 888 -36.21 31.99 22.52
N ALA A 889 -35.91 33.11 21.85
CA ALA A 889 -36.60 34.40 22.00
C ALA A 889 -36.74 34.89 23.46
N ALA A 890 -35.90 34.35 24.35
CA ALA A 890 -35.82 34.64 25.77
C ALA A 890 -34.43 34.26 26.29
N TRP A 891 -33.99 34.89 27.38
CA TRP A 891 -32.78 34.47 28.09
C TRP A 891 -32.94 33.05 28.61
N THR A 892 -31.95 32.21 28.30
CA THR A 892 -31.92 30.77 28.57
C THR A 892 -30.53 30.40 29.04
N SER A 893 -30.41 29.64 30.11
CA SER A 893 -29.12 29.13 30.57
C SER A 893 -28.65 27.93 29.75
N SER A 894 -27.36 27.82 29.49
CA SER A 894 -26.73 26.64 28.89
C SER A 894 -26.88 25.39 29.76
N GLY A 895 -27.08 25.59 31.08
CA GLY A 895 -26.88 24.55 32.08
C GLY A 895 -25.39 24.24 32.28
N SER A 896 -25.12 23.25 33.14
CA SER A 896 -23.78 22.85 33.56
C SER A 896 -23.12 21.93 32.52
N ILE A 897 -22.19 22.48 31.74
CA ILE A 897 -21.33 21.78 30.79
C ILE A 897 -20.08 21.27 31.54
N SER A 898 -19.68 20.01 31.36
CA SER A 898 -18.49 19.45 32.04
C SER A 898 -17.18 19.87 31.37
N LEU A 899 -16.17 20.22 32.17
CA LEU A 899 -14.81 20.51 31.71
C LEU A 899 -13.79 19.43 32.14
N ALA A 900 -14.26 18.26 32.60
CA ALA A 900 -13.41 17.24 33.22
C ALA A 900 -12.25 16.72 32.34
N SER A 901 -12.39 16.77 31.01
CA SER A 901 -11.33 16.44 30.03
C SER A 901 -10.15 17.43 30.02
N PHE A 902 -10.34 18.61 30.61
CA PHE A 902 -9.33 19.68 30.72
C PHE A 902 -8.82 19.83 32.16
N ALA A 903 -9.07 18.87 33.04
CA ALA A 903 -8.56 18.87 34.40
C ALA A 903 -7.02 18.98 34.43
N GLY A 904 -6.50 19.90 35.24
CA GLY A 904 -5.07 20.23 35.32
C GLY A 904 -4.56 21.18 34.23
N GLN A 905 -5.37 21.51 33.22
CA GLN A 905 -4.96 22.40 32.12
C GLN A 905 -5.34 23.86 32.41
N SER A 906 -4.64 24.79 31.76
CA SER A 906 -5.09 26.17 31.60
C SER A 906 -5.85 26.28 30.28
N ILE A 907 -7.06 26.84 30.28
CA ILE A 907 -7.94 26.82 29.11
C ILE A 907 -8.30 28.21 28.59
N GLN A 908 -8.85 28.29 27.38
CA GLN A 908 -9.63 29.42 26.87
C GLN A 908 -10.97 28.93 26.34
N LEU A 909 -11.98 29.81 26.35
CA LEU A 909 -13.29 29.61 25.73
C LEU A 909 -13.36 30.42 24.42
N ARG A 910 -14.08 29.89 23.43
CA ARG A 910 -14.46 30.59 22.18
C ARG A 910 -15.95 30.46 21.97
N PHE A 911 -16.67 31.57 21.96
CA PHE A 911 -18.04 31.68 21.49
C PHE A 911 -18.02 32.09 20.02
N ARG A 912 -18.40 31.19 19.11
CA ARG A 912 -18.38 31.39 17.67
C ARG A 912 -19.80 31.51 17.13
N PHE A 913 -20.07 32.56 16.36
CA PHE A 913 -21.24 32.60 15.48
C PHE A 913 -20.77 32.44 14.03
N ASN A 914 -21.48 31.62 13.25
CA ASN A 914 -21.26 31.47 11.81
C ASN A 914 -22.62 31.30 11.11
N SER A 915 -23.02 32.24 10.25
CA SER A 915 -24.27 32.11 9.49
C SER A 915 -24.27 30.93 8.52
N VAL A 916 -23.08 30.46 8.13
CA VAL A 916 -22.81 29.45 7.09
C VAL A 916 -23.19 29.91 5.68
N ASP A 917 -24.34 30.57 5.49
CA ASP A 917 -24.74 31.16 4.20
C ASP A 917 -25.06 32.68 4.29
N SER A 918 -25.62 33.23 3.20
CA SER A 918 -25.98 34.65 3.05
C SER A 918 -27.50 34.89 2.92
N VAL A 919 -28.30 33.83 3.04
CA VAL A 919 -29.76 33.84 3.03
C VAL A 919 -30.26 34.16 4.44
N SER A 920 -31.52 34.55 4.59
CA SER A 920 -32.23 34.67 5.88
C SER A 920 -31.67 35.54 7.03
N ASN A 921 -30.43 36.05 6.97
CA ASN A 921 -29.63 36.70 8.05
C ASN A 921 -30.23 37.96 8.71
N THR A 922 -31.52 38.26 8.45
CA THR A 922 -32.34 39.32 9.05
C THR A 922 -32.99 38.93 10.40
N PHE A 923 -32.50 37.90 11.08
CA PHE A 923 -32.89 37.58 12.46
C PHE A 923 -31.93 38.23 13.46
N THR A 924 -32.31 38.28 14.74
CA THR A 924 -31.60 39.09 15.75
C THR A 924 -30.13 38.70 15.94
N GLY A 925 -29.81 37.41 15.90
CA GLY A 925 -28.49 36.85 16.21
C GLY A 925 -28.42 36.26 17.61
N TRP A 926 -27.26 36.38 18.25
CA TRP A 926 -26.94 35.73 19.53
C TRP A 926 -26.39 36.73 20.54
N PHE A 927 -26.95 36.76 21.74
CA PHE A 927 -26.38 37.41 22.92
C PHE A 927 -25.87 36.35 23.91
N VAL A 928 -24.78 36.66 24.60
CA VAL A 928 -24.16 35.83 25.66
C VAL A 928 -23.91 36.72 26.88
N ASP A 929 -24.19 36.18 28.06
CA ASP A 929 -24.08 36.84 29.36
C ASP A 929 -23.84 35.83 30.51
N ASP A 930 -23.58 36.32 31.73
CA ASP A 930 -23.38 35.51 32.95
C ASP A 930 -22.42 34.30 32.76
N VAL A 931 -21.22 34.52 32.20
CA VAL A 931 -20.29 33.43 31.85
C VAL A 931 -19.49 32.98 33.07
N VAL A 932 -19.84 31.80 33.58
CA VAL A 932 -19.22 31.19 34.76
C VAL A 932 -18.51 29.89 34.41
N VAL A 933 -17.22 29.79 34.75
CA VAL A 933 -16.49 28.53 34.85
C VAL A 933 -16.16 28.29 36.32
N THR A 934 -16.58 27.17 36.89
CA THR A 934 -16.13 26.77 38.22
C THR A 934 -14.70 26.22 38.15
N GLY A 935 -13.86 26.56 39.14
CA GLY A 935 -12.50 26.05 39.29
C GLY A 935 -12.03 26.14 40.74
N GLU A 936 -10.94 25.44 41.06
CA GLU A 936 -10.30 25.52 42.39
C GLU A 936 -8.86 26.02 42.23
N SER A 937 -8.47 27.05 43.01
CA SER A 937 -7.12 27.62 42.91
C SER A 937 -6.12 26.70 43.61
N PRO A 938 -5.08 26.19 42.92
CA PRO A 938 -4.02 25.41 43.55
C PRO A 938 -3.27 26.21 44.64
N CYS A 939 -3.35 27.55 44.58
CA CYS A 939 -2.76 28.48 45.54
C CYS A 939 -3.69 28.82 46.73
N GLY A 940 -4.85 28.17 46.82
CA GLY A 940 -5.72 28.25 48.00
C GLY A 940 -5.08 27.61 49.25
N PRO A 941 -5.39 28.08 50.47
CA PRO A 941 -4.78 27.58 51.70
C PRO A 941 -5.31 26.18 52.08
N GLY A 942 -4.78 25.17 51.40
CA GLY A 942 -5.16 23.75 51.54
C GLY A 942 -5.21 22.96 50.23
N GLY A 943 -4.74 23.50 49.10
CA GLY A 943 -4.60 22.76 47.85
C GLY A 943 -3.58 21.61 47.96
N ASN A 944 -3.86 20.51 47.27
CA ASN A 944 -2.96 19.37 47.07
C ASN A 944 -2.15 19.60 45.80
N THR A 945 -0.84 19.41 45.82
CA THR A 945 0.01 19.47 44.62
C THR A 945 0.05 18.12 43.89
N ALA A 946 0.62 18.05 42.68
CA ALA A 946 0.69 16.81 41.91
C ALA A 946 2.10 16.18 42.00
N PRO A 947 2.22 14.84 42.06
CA PRO A 947 3.49 14.17 42.30
C PRO A 947 4.45 14.28 41.10
N VAL A 948 5.66 14.81 41.34
CA VAL A 948 6.72 14.88 40.33
C VAL A 948 7.32 13.49 40.12
N VAL A 949 7.22 12.97 38.89
CA VAL A 949 7.77 11.67 38.47
C VAL A 949 9.01 11.86 37.60
N SER A 950 9.97 10.93 37.67
CA SER A 950 11.10 10.86 36.74
C SER A 950 11.60 9.43 36.55
N ILE A 951 11.86 9.02 35.30
CA ILE A 951 12.50 7.78 34.90
C ILE A 951 14.03 7.98 34.91
N THR A 952 14.74 7.05 35.55
CA THR A 952 16.19 7.11 35.77
C THR A 952 16.95 5.93 35.13
N SER A 953 16.23 4.89 34.69
CA SER A 953 16.78 3.76 33.95
C SER A 953 15.66 3.04 33.18
N PRO A 954 15.91 2.51 31.96
CA PRO A 954 17.08 2.75 31.12
C PRO A 954 17.15 4.21 30.64
N ALA A 955 18.14 4.56 29.81
CA ALA A 955 18.18 5.88 29.18
C ALA A 955 17.18 5.96 28.01
N ASN A 956 16.66 7.15 27.72
CA ASN A 956 15.82 7.37 26.54
C ASN A 956 16.59 6.99 25.26
N GLY A 957 15.96 6.22 24.37
CA GLY A 957 16.56 5.69 23.13
C GLY A 957 17.38 4.40 23.30
N SER A 958 17.29 3.70 24.43
CA SER A 958 18.07 2.45 24.65
C SER A 958 17.53 1.28 23.81
N THR A 959 18.43 0.53 23.16
CA THR A 959 18.14 -0.73 22.44
C THR A 959 18.50 -1.98 23.26
N PHE A 960 17.70 -3.05 23.11
CA PHE A 960 17.93 -4.38 23.66
C PHE A 960 17.43 -5.45 22.69
N THR A 961 17.83 -6.73 22.86
CA THR A 961 17.29 -7.84 22.05
C THR A 961 16.11 -8.54 22.73
N GLN A 962 15.24 -9.17 21.94
CA GLN A 962 14.04 -9.87 22.39
C GLN A 962 14.38 -10.93 23.45
N GLY A 963 13.74 -10.85 24.62
CA GLY A 963 14.03 -11.75 25.74
C GLY A 963 15.24 -11.35 26.59
N ALA A 964 15.94 -10.25 26.29
CA ALA A 964 16.89 -9.64 27.21
C ALA A 964 16.14 -9.00 28.40
N SER A 965 16.73 -9.05 29.59
CA SER A 965 16.12 -8.50 30.80
C SER A 965 16.40 -7.00 30.95
N VAL A 966 15.50 -6.16 30.43
CA VAL A 966 15.52 -4.71 30.64
C VAL A 966 15.24 -4.41 32.12
N SER A 967 15.89 -3.37 32.67
CA SER A 967 15.70 -2.95 34.05
C SER A 967 15.29 -1.49 34.11
N PHE A 968 14.14 -1.25 34.73
CA PHE A 968 13.49 0.04 34.85
C PHE A 968 13.61 0.57 36.27
N ALA A 969 13.87 1.88 36.42
CA ALA A 969 13.94 2.53 37.73
C ALA A 969 13.48 3.99 37.62
N GLY A 970 12.76 4.47 38.62
CA GLY A 970 12.21 5.82 38.63
C GLY A 970 11.87 6.31 40.04
N THR A 971 11.71 7.62 40.17
CA THR A 971 11.36 8.30 41.41
C THR A 971 10.04 9.03 41.26
N ALA A 972 9.24 9.05 42.33
CA ALA A 972 8.11 9.95 42.47
C ALA A 972 8.18 10.66 43.82
N THR A 973 8.05 11.99 43.80
CA THR A 973 8.03 12.83 45.00
C THR A 973 6.94 13.89 44.91
N ASP A 974 6.13 13.93 45.95
CA ASP A 974 5.06 14.88 46.18
C ASP A 974 5.41 15.85 47.35
N ALA A 975 4.76 17.01 47.41
CA ALA A 975 5.01 17.99 48.49
C ALA A 975 4.28 17.64 49.80
N GLU A 976 3.10 17.02 49.71
CA GLU A 976 2.24 16.67 50.84
C GLU A 976 2.55 15.26 51.38
N ASP A 977 2.65 14.25 50.49
CA ASP A 977 2.93 12.84 50.82
C ASP A 977 4.42 12.48 50.81
N GLY A 978 5.29 13.30 50.21
CA GLY A 978 6.72 13.04 50.12
C GLY A 978 7.08 11.96 49.10
N ASN A 979 7.94 11.00 49.46
CA ASN A 979 8.43 10.00 48.50
C ASN A 979 7.43 8.85 48.30
N ILE A 980 6.68 8.91 47.19
CA ILE A 980 5.69 7.91 46.78
C ILE A 980 6.19 6.99 45.64
N SER A 981 7.50 6.96 45.35
CA SER A 981 8.11 6.12 44.30
C SER A 981 7.72 4.64 44.37
N GLY A 982 7.42 4.13 45.58
CA GLY A 982 6.95 2.76 45.80
C GLY A 982 5.60 2.42 45.16
N SER A 983 4.81 3.44 44.79
CA SER A 983 3.48 3.33 44.19
C SER A 983 3.47 3.50 42.66
N LEU A 984 4.62 3.68 42.02
CA LEU A 984 4.72 3.84 40.56
C LEU A 984 4.13 2.63 39.81
N SER A 985 3.41 2.91 38.72
CA SER A 985 2.90 1.93 37.75
C SER A 985 3.55 2.20 36.39
N TRP A 986 3.99 1.14 35.71
CA TRP A 986 4.76 1.22 34.47
C TRP A 986 4.03 0.55 33.32
N ALA A 987 3.91 1.25 32.19
CA ALA A 987 3.27 0.77 30.97
C ALA A 987 4.18 0.92 29.73
N SER A 988 3.95 0.08 28.73
CA SER A 988 4.57 0.05 27.40
C SER A 988 3.48 0.34 26.36
N SER A 989 3.78 1.14 25.35
CA SER A 989 2.86 1.43 24.23
C SER A 989 2.47 0.18 23.42
N LEU A 990 3.26 -0.90 23.49
CA LEU A 990 2.99 -2.16 22.79
C LEU A 990 2.45 -3.25 23.73
N ASP A 991 3.02 -3.39 24.93
CA ASP A 991 2.72 -4.50 25.86
C ASP A 991 1.66 -4.17 26.92
N GLY A 992 1.27 -2.90 27.08
CA GLY A 992 0.43 -2.45 28.18
C GLY A 992 1.18 -2.44 29.53
N PRO A 993 0.55 -2.79 30.66
CA PRO A 993 1.19 -2.77 31.97
C PRO A 993 2.35 -3.77 32.10
N ILE A 994 3.58 -3.26 32.31
CA ILE A 994 4.81 -4.05 32.35
C ILE A 994 5.44 -4.18 33.75
N GLY A 995 5.09 -3.31 34.71
CA GLY A 995 5.69 -3.34 36.05
C GLY A 995 5.11 -2.35 37.05
N SER A 996 5.62 -2.39 38.28
CA SER A 996 5.20 -1.54 39.40
C SER A 996 6.29 -1.37 40.45
N GLY A 997 6.30 -0.22 41.14
CA GLY A 997 7.26 0.17 42.16
C GLY A 997 8.42 1.02 41.60
N ALA A 998 9.29 1.49 42.50
CA ALA A 998 10.40 2.39 42.18
C ALA A 998 11.46 1.75 41.23
N SER A 999 11.51 0.43 41.15
CA SER A 999 12.25 -0.29 40.12
C SER A 999 11.74 -1.72 39.93
N PHE A 1000 11.87 -2.22 38.70
CA PHE A 1000 11.59 -3.61 38.34
C PHE A 1000 12.43 -4.02 37.12
N SER A 1001 12.42 -5.30 36.75
CA SER A 1001 13.02 -5.78 35.51
C SER A 1001 12.04 -6.69 34.77
N THR A 1002 12.06 -6.65 33.44
CA THR A 1002 11.26 -7.52 32.57
C THR A 1002 12.06 -7.97 31.35
N SER A 1003 11.81 -9.20 30.91
CA SER A 1003 12.29 -9.75 29.64
C SER A 1003 11.14 -10.14 28.71
N GLY A 1004 9.95 -9.59 28.95
CA GLY A 1004 8.70 -9.94 28.27
C GLY A 1004 8.18 -8.92 27.27
N LEU A 1005 8.97 -7.89 26.95
CA LEU A 1005 8.61 -6.90 25.93
C LEU A 1005 8.57 -7.54 24.53
N SER A 1006 7.61 -7.13 23.70
CA SER A 1006 7.53 -7.49 22.28
C SER A 1006 8.74 -6.98 21.48
N VAL A 1007 8.81 -7.33 20.20
CA VAL A 1007 9.73 -6.66 19.25
C VAL A 1007 9.10 -5.35 18.79
N GLY A 1008 9.91 -4.31 18.59
CA GLY A 1008 9.46 -2.98 18.15
C GLY A 1008 10.02 -1.84 18.98
N SER A 1009 9.52 -0.62 18.77
CA SER A 1009 9.85 0.54 19.61
C SER A 1009 8.70 0.85 20.57
N HIS A 1010 9.04 1.03 21.85
CA HIS A 1010 8.12 1.16 22.95
C HIS A 1010 8.28 2.53 23.59
N THR A 1011 7.18 3.27 23.74
CA THR A 1011 7.10 4.35 24.73
C THR A 1011 6.80 3.72 26.08
N ILE A 1012 7.71 3.88 27.01
CA ILE A 1012 7.63 3.39 28.39
C ILE A 1012 7.22 4.56 29.27
N THR A 1013 6.06 4.47 29.91
CA THR A 1013 5.54 5.52 30.82
C THR A 1013 5.49 5.01 32.25
N ALA A 1014 6.03 5.79 33.17
CA ALA A 1014 5.91 5.62 34.62
C ALA A 1014 4.89 6.61 35.16
N SER A 1015 4.00 6.18 36.06
CA SER A 1015 2.88 7.00 36.55
C SER A 1015 2.51 6.68 38.00
N VAL A 1016 1.97 7.65 38.74
CA VAL A 1016 1.47 7.48 40.12
C VAL A 1016 0.34 8.47 40.40
N THR A 1017 -0.45 8.20 41.44
CA THR A 1017 -1.41 9.13 42.04
C THR A 1017 -1.10 9.29 43.52
N ASP A 1018 -1.18 10.51 44.04
CA ASP A 1018 -1.01 10.82 45.47
C ASP A 1018 -2.25 10.45 46.32
N SER A 1019 -2.29 10.86 47.60
CA SER A 1019 -3.43 10.62 48.49
C SER A 1019 -4.58 11.63 48.39
N GLY A 1020 -4.37 12.79 47.75
CA GLY A 1020 -5.40 13.77 47.42
C GLY A 1020 -6.17 13.43 46.13
N GLY A 1021 -5.56 12.63 45.25
CA GLY A 1021 -6.11 12.15 43.99
C GLY A 1021 -5.49 12.74 42.72
N LEU A 1022 -4.39 13.49 42.79
CA LEU A 1022 -3.74 14.05 41.60
C LEU A 1022 -2.72 13.07 40.98
N PRO A 1023 -2.69 12.91 39.64
CA PRO A 1023 -1.74 12.04 38.96
C PRO A 1023 -0.45 12.79 38.57
N GLY A 1024 0.63 12.03 38.40
CA GLY A 1024 1.88 12.48 37.77
C GLY A 1024 2.55 11.35 37.00
N SER A 1025 3.34 11.69 35.98
CA SER A 1025 3.97 10.71 35.08
C SER A 1025 5.19 11.25 34.33
N ASP A 1026 6.05 10.34 33.85
CA ASP A 1026 7.19 10.60 32.97
C ASP A 1026 7.33 9.45 31.94
N SER A 1027 8.00 9.69 30.80
CA SER A 1027 8.06 8.77 29.65
C SER A 1027 9.43 8.73 28.95
N ILE A 1028 9.84 7.55 28.48
CA ILE A 1028 11.04 7.35 27.63
C ILE A 1028 10.77 6.38 26.47
N THR A 1029 11.60 6.39 25.44
CA THR A 1029 11.58 5.40 24.35
C THR A 1029 12.62 4.29 24.59
N VAL A 1030 12.24 3.04 24.31
CA VAL A 1030 13.10 1.84 24.35
C VAL A 1030 12.78 0.96 23.13
N THR A 1031 13.79 0.44 22.43
CA THR A 1031 13.59 -0.43 21.25
C THR A 1031 14.07 -1.86 21.51
N ILE A 1032 13.31 -2.85 21.03
CA ILE A 1032 13.56 -4.27 21.20
C ILE A 1032 13.72 -4.95 19.84
N ASP A 1033 14.93 -5.43 19.55
CA ASP A 1033 15.32 -6.07 18.30
C ASP A 1033 14.99 -7.58 18.31
N PRO A 1034 14.58 -8.19 17.18
CA PRO A 1034 14.24 -9.62 17.15
C PRO A 1034 15.45 -10.54 17.36
N VAL A 1035 15.24 -11.70 18.00
CA VAL A 1035 16.25 -12.76 18.06
C VAL A 1035 16.08 -13.73 16.89
N THR A 1036 17.04 -13.75 15.98
CA THR A 1036 17.10 -14.71 14.86
C THR A 1036 17.34 -16.13 15.38
N GLY A 1037 16.28 -16.93 15.42
CA GLY A 1037 16.33 -18.34 15.77
C GLY A 1037 16.85 -19.23 14.64
N PRO A 1038 17.31 -20.47 14.94
CA PRO A 1038 17.80 -21.39 13.93
C PRO A 1038 16.68 -21.89 13.01
N THR A 1039 16.92 -21.84 11.70
CA THR A 1039 16.00 -22.25 10.63
C THR A 1039 16.28 -23.69 10.19
N THR A 1040 15.22 -24.49 10.01
CA THR A 1040 15.33 -25.88 9.49
C THR A 1040 14.68 -25.99 8.11
N ILE A 1041 15.46 -26.43 7.12
CA ILE A 1041 15.01 -26.74 5.76
C ILE A 1041 15.08 -28.24 5.46
N THR A 1042 14.38 -28.70 4.42
CA THR A 1042 14.48 -30.08 3.91
C THR A 1042 14.69 -30.05 2.40
N ILE A 1043 15.90 -30.38 1.98
CA ILE A 1043 16.32 -30.40 0.57
C ILE A 1043 16.04 -31.81 0.02
N LEU A 1044 15.48 -31.91 -1.18
CA LEU A 1044 15.25 -33.18 -1.88
C LEU A 1044 16.37 -33.44 -2.91
N SER A 1045 16.78 -34.69 -3.11
CA SER A 1045 17.90 -34.97 -4.02
C SER A 1045 17.55 -34.81 -5.50
N THR A 1046 18.55 -34.42 -6.30
CA THR A 1046 18.45 -34.19 -7.75
C THR A 1046 18.54 -35.51 -8.51
N GLY A 1047 17.41 -36.05 -8.96
CA GLY A 1047 17.31 -37.41 -9.53
C GLY A 1047 18.29 -37.74 -10.65
N SER A 1048 18.52 -36.80 -11.58
CA SER A 1048 19.47 -36.96 -12.69
C SER A 1048 20.95 -37.06 -12.28
N GLN A 1049 21.27 -36.73 -11.02
CA GLN A 1049 22.60 -36.80 -10.41
C GLN A 1049 22.70 -37.94 -9.36
N ASP A 1050 21.59 -38.63 -9.06
CA ASP A 1050 21.55 -39.76 -8.14
C ASP A 1050 21.86 -41.09 -8.87
N GLY A 1051 22.23 -42.13 -8.12
CA GLY A 1051 22.22 -43.50 -8.65
C GLY A 1051 23.06 -44.49 -7.86
N TRP A 1052 23.32 -45.66 -8.44
CA TRP A 1052 24.35 -46.59 -7.94
C TRP A 1052 25.46 -46.78 -8.95
N ILE A 1053 26.65 -47.06 -8.43
CA ILE A 1053 27.83 -47.52 -9.17
C ILE A 1053 28.22 -48.87 -8.59
N ARG A 1054 28.31 -49.88 -9.45
CA ARG A 1054 28.87 -51.18 -9.11
C ARG A 1054 30.34 -51.21 -9.51
N GLU A 1055 31.12 -51.83 -8.64
CA GLU A 1055 32.50 -52.21 -8.86
C GLU A 1055 32.72 -53.00 -10.17
N SER A 1056 33.92 -52.91 -10.71
CA SER A 1056 34.32 -53.54 -11.98
C SER A 1056 34.57 -55.04 -11.83
N ASN A 1057 35.45 -55.41 -10.89
CA ASN A 1057 35.79 -56.78 -10.51
C ASN A 1057 35.82 -56.86 -8.99
N GLU A 1058 35.54 -58.03 -8.44
CA GLU A 1058 35.74 -58.41 -7.04
C GLU A 1058 37.05 -57.83 -6.46
N THR A 1059 36.95 -57.11 -5.33
CA THR A 1059 38.06 -56.42 -4.63
C THR A 1059 38.85 -55.36 -5.41
N SER A 1060 38.38 -54.89 -6.59
CA SER A 1060 39.12 -53.91 -7.39
C SER A 1060 39.11 -52.48 -6.80
N ASN A 1061 38.15 -52.21 -5.91
CA ASN A 1061 37.76 -50.89 -5.40
C ASN A 1061 37.66 -49.81 -6.49
N ALA A 1062 37.19 -50.19 -7.70
CA ALA A 1062 37.06 -49.28 -8.84
C ALA A 1062 35.75 -49.53 -9.62
N GLY A 1063 34.98 -48.47 -9.87
CA GLY A 1063 33.67 -48.55 -10.52
C GLY A 1063 33.75 -49.02 -11.97
N GLY A 1064 32.85 -49.95 -12.35
CA GLY A 1064 32.78 -50.52 -13.70
C GLY A 1064 31.47 -50.26 -14.44
N SER A 1065 30.38 -50.02 -13.73
CA SER A 1065 29.08 -49.72 -14.35
C SER A 1065 28.15 -49.01 -13.36
N ASN A 1066 27.43 -47.99 -13.82
CA ASN A 1066 26.48 -47.23 -13.01
C ASN A 1066 25.04 -47.26 -13.58
N ASN A 1067 24.10 -46.65 -12.86
CA ASN A 1067 22.75 -46.34 -13.35
C ASN A 1067 22.14 -45.17 -12.55
N SER A 1068 21.72 -44.12 -13.28
CA SER A 1068 21.10 -42.88 -12.78
C SER A 1068 19.73 -42.58 -13.42
N THR A 1069 19.04 -43.61 -13.95
CA THR A 1069 17.82 -43.44 -14.79
C THR A 1069 16.70 -44.39 -14.38
N ASN A 1070 16.58 -44.62 -13.08
CA ASN A 1070 15.68 -45.61 -12.52
C ASN A 1070 14.91 -44.99 -11.35
N SER A 1071 13.58 -45.02 -11.43
CA SER A 1071 12.64 -44.46 -10.44
C SER A 1071 11.92 -45.52 -9.60
N GLY A 1072 12.30 -46.80 -9.71
CA GLY A 1072 11.67 -47.90 -8.98
C GLY A 1072 12.14 -48.06 -7.53
N ASN A 1073 11.49 -48.94 -6.76
CA ASN A 1073 11.85 -49.25 -5.36
C ASN A 1073 13.19 -49.98 -5.13
N ARG A 1074 14.07 -49.99 -6.13
CA ARG A 1074 15.48 -50.42 -6.11
C ARG A 1074 16.32 -49.56 -7.08
N ALA A 1075 15.96 -48.29 -7.16
CA ALA A 1075 16.60 -47.26 -7.96
C ALA A 1075 18.05 -47.08 -7.55
N LEU A 1076 18.26 -46.80 -6.26
CA LEU A 1076 19.56 -46.78 -5.59
C LEU A 1076 19.84 -48.14 -4.95
N ARG A 1077 21.12 -48.48 -4.73
CA ARG A 1077 21.57 -49.78 -4.21
C ARG A 1077 22.81 -49.64 -3.33
N VAL A 1078 22.78 -50.27 -2.16
CA VAL A 1078 23.92 -50.34 -1.24
C VAL A 1078 24.02 -51.77 -0.72
N GLY A 1079 25.15 -52.44 -0.96
CA GLY A 1079 25.36 -53.87 -0.71
C GLY A 1079 26.19 -54.51 -1.84
N ASP A 1080 25.98 -55.79 -2.15
CA ASP A 1080 26.76 -56.54 -3.15
C ASP A 1080 25.91 -57.11 -4.33
N SER A 1081 26.51 -57.99 -5.15
CA SER A 1081 25.89 -58.58 -6.35
C SER A 1081 26.40 -59.99 -6.68
N THR A 1082 25.73 -60.74 -7.58
CA THR A 1082 26.01 -62.16 -7.89
C THR A 1082 27.34 -62.38 -8.62
N GLY A 1083 28.42 -62.38 -7.87
CA GLY A 1083 29.81 -62.23 -8.33
C GLY A 1083 30.48 -61.06 -7.63
N ASP A 1084 30.18 -60.95 -6.34
CA ASP A 1084 30.98 -60.48 -5.21
C ASP A 1084 31.68 -59.16 -5.53
N ARG A 1085 30.84 -58.12 -5.62
CA ARG A 1085 31.18 -56.77 -6.08
C ARG A 1085 30.25 -55.75 -5.46
N GLN A 1086 30.84 -54.75 -4.82
CA GLN A 1086 30.08 -53.75 -4.07
C GLN A 1086 29.27 -52.81 -4.99
N TYR A 1087 28.07 -52.45 -4.56
CA TYR A 1087 27.30 -51.28 -4.98
C TYR A 1087 27.53 -50.14 -3.98
N LYS A 1088 28.03 -49.00 -4.47
CA LYS A 1088 27.98 -47.71 -3.78
C LYS A 1088 26.86 -46.87 -4.39
N THR A 1089 26.06 -46.20 -3.57
CA THR A 1089 25.06 -45.21 -4.01
C THR A 1089 25.66 -43.82 -3.95
N ILE A 1090 25.27 -42.93 -4.87
CA ILE A 1090 25.47 -41.48 -4.74
C ILE A 1090 24.10 -40.82 -4.78
N VAL A 1091 23.91 -39.80 -3.94
CA VAL A 1091 22.78 -38.87 -4.00
C VAL A 1091 23.29 -37.43 -3.92
N SER A 1092 22.61 -36.51 -4.59
CA SER A 1092 23.07 -35.13 -4.79
C SER A 1092 22.02 -34.14 -4.30
N PHE A 1093 22.42 -33.16 -3.49
CA PHE A 1093 21.54 -32.13 -2.94
C PHE A 1093 22.02 -30.75 -3.36
N ASP A 1094 21.13 -29.92 -3.90
CA ASP A 1094 21.41 -28.50 -4.09
C ASP A 1094 21.30 -27.78 -2.74
N THR A 1095 22.44 -27.37 -2.20
CA THR A 1095 22.59 -26.77 -0.87
C THR A 1095 22.76 -25.25 -0.92
N SER A 1096 22.57 -24.63 -2.10
CA SER A 1096 22.54 -23.17 -2.29
C SER A 1096 21.41 -22.44 -1.57
N SER A 1097 20.37 -23.16 -1.13
CA SER A 1097 19.27 -22.64 -0.29
C SER A 1097 19.63 -22.41 1.19
N ILE A 1098 20.93 -22.45 1.52
CA ILE A 1098 21.47 -22.16 2.86
C ILE A 1098 22.31 -20.87 2.74
N PRO A 1099 21.97 -19.76 3.42
CA PRO A 1099 22.67 -18.48 3.25
C PRO A 1099 24.19 -18.57 3.51
N ASP A 1100 24.98 -17.82 2.75
CA ASP A 1100 26.45 -17.86 2.82
C ASP A 1100 27.02 -17.38 4.17
N GLY A 1101 26.29 -16.55 4.92
CA GLY A 1101 26.62 -16.22 6.32
C GLY A 1101 26.29 -17.33 7.34
N ALA A 1102 25.35 -18.22 7.04
CA ALA A 1102 24.74 -19.10 8.05
C ALA A 1102 25.65 -20.21 8.58
N THR A 1103 25.60 -20.46 9.90
CA THR A 1103 26.27 -21.53 10.61
C THR A 1103 25.39 -22.78 10.62
N ILE A 1104 25.80 -23.83 9.91
CA ILE A 1104 25.05 -25.11 9.90
C ILE A 1104 25.22 -25.81 11.27
N LEU A 1105 24.12 -25.93 12.00
CA LEU A 1105 24.05 -26.54 13.34
C LEU A 1105 23.87 -28.05 13.30
N SER A 1106 23.15 -28.57 12.30
CA SER A 1106 22.96 -30.01 12.10
C SER A 1106 22.50 -30.34 10.68
N ALA A 1107 22.84 -31.53 10.18
CA ALA A 1107 22.31 -32.06 8.94
C ALA A 1107 22.10 -33.58 9.02
N THR A 1108 20.99 -34.08 8.46
CA THR A 1108 20.62 -35.50 8.46
C THR A 1108 20.21 -35.97 7.07
N LEU A 1109 20.96 -36.92 6.52
CA LEU A 1109 20.62 -37.65 5.30
C LEU A 1109 19.52 -38.67 5.60
N ARG A 1110 18.51 -38.75 4.73
CA ARG A 1110 17.40 -39.70 4.79
C ARG A 1110 17.23 -40.43 3.46
N LEU A 1111 17.36 -41.75 3.45
CA LEU A 1111 17.11 -42.62 2.28
C LEU A 1111 15.90 -43.53 2.55
N LYS A 1112 14.84 -43.43 1.76
CA LYS A 1112 13.61 -44.22 2.01
C LYS A 1112 13.75 -45.64 1.46
N ARG A 1113 13.59 -46.64 2.32
CA ARG A 1113 13.79 -48.06 1.95
C ARG A 1113 12.72 -48.52 0.97
N GLY A 1114 13.13 -48.89 -0.24
CA GLY A 1114 12.27 -49.49 -1.24
C GLY A 1114 12.14 -51.00 -1.05
N ARG A 1115 13.24 -51.75 -1.08
CA ARG A 1115 13.25 -53.22 -0.90
C ARG A 1115 14.65 -53.80 -0.60
N VAL A 1116 14.73 -54.70 0.38
CA VAL A 1116 15.87 -55.63 0.57
C VAL A 1116 15.89 -56.70 -0.53
N THR A 1117 17.05 -56.95 -1.13
CA THR A 1117 17.33 -58.13 -1.96
C THR A 1117 18.33 -59.01 -1.20
N GLY A 1118 18.19 -60.34 -1.31
CA GLY A 1118 19.07 -61.27 -0.62
C GLY A 1118 18.94 -61.23 0.91
N THR A 1119 20.04 -61.45 1.63
CA THR A 1119 20.16 -61.12 3.05
C THR A 1119 20.12 -59.60 3.24
N ASN A 1120 19.70 -59.11 4.41
CA ASN A 1120 19.81 -57.68 4.71
C ASN A 1120 21.30 -57.32 4.93
N PRO A 1121 21.94 -56.48 4.09
CA PRO A 1121 23.38 -56.20 4.20
C PRO A 1121 23.77 -55.56 5.52
N PHE A 1122 22.88 -54.81 6.18
CA PHE A 1122 23.09 -54.29 7.54
C PHE A 1122 23.34 -55.37 8.61
N ASN A 1123 23.09 -56.65 8.31
CA ASN A 1123 23.34 -57.76 9.22
C ASN A 1123 24.67 -58.49 8.93
N ILE A 1124 25.34 -58.21 7.80
CA ILE A 1124 26.48 -59.00 7.29
C ILE A 1124 27.65 -58.16 6.75
N LEU A 1125 27.40 -57.01 6.10
CA LEU A 1125 28.42 -56.14 5.49
C LEU A 1125 28.92 -55.01 6.44
N GLY A 1126 28.55 -55.10 7.72
CA GLY A 1126 28.96 -54.17 8.77
C GLY A 1126 28.25 -52.81 8.72
N SER A 1127 29.01 -51.74 8.94
CA SER A 1127 28.50 -50.37 9.03
C SER A 1127 28.20 -49.78 7.67
N CYS A 1128 27.03 -49.15 7.50
CA CYS A 1128 26.72 -48.38 6.30
C CYS A 1128 27.17 -46.92 6.50
N PHE A 1129 28.22 -46.50 5.79
CA PHE A 1129 28.82 -45.16 5.92
C PHE A 1129 28.32 -44.19 4.85
N VAL A 1130 28.41 -42.90 5.16
CA VAL A 1130 28.20 -41.78 4.24
C VAL A 1130 29.50 -41.00 4.12
N ASP A 1131 30.02 -40.86 2.90
CA ASP A 1131 31.03 -39.85 2.57
C ASP A 1131 30.35 -38.59 2.03
N VAL A 1132 30.87 -37.41 2.36
CA VAL A 1132 30.40 -36.11 1.84
C VAL A 1132 31.46 -35.49 0.94
N GLN A 1133 31.02 -34.98 -0.21
CA GLN A 1133 31.81 -34.21 -1.16
C GLN A 1133 31.16 -32.83 -1.35
N THR A 1134 32.01 -31.81 -1.27
CA THR A 1134 31.71 -30.41 -1.63
C THR A 1134 31.81 -30.33 -3.15
N GLY A 1135 30.75 -29.95 -3.84
CA GLY A 1135 30.61 -30.20 -5.28
C GLY A 1135 30.44 -31.70 -5.60
N GLY A 1136 30.79 -32.08 -6.83
CA GLY A 1136 30.65 -33.44 -7.33
C GLY A 1136 31.88 -34.34 -7.12
N PHE A 1137 31.66 -35.64 -6.88
CA PHE A 1137 32.73 -36.64 -6.82
C PHE A 1137 33.50 -36.67 -8.14
N GLY A 1138 34.83 -36.79 -8.05
CA GLY A 1138 35.71 -36.71 -9.24
C GLY A 1138 35.74 -35.34 -9.93
N GLY A 1139 35.07 -34.32 -9.37
CA GLY A 1139 34.97 -32.97 -9.95
C GLY A 1139 33.78 -32.76 -10.88
N ASN A 1140 32.78 -33.65 -10.89
CA ASN A 1140 31.55 -33.49 -11.68
C ASN A 1140 30.34 -34.05 -10.91
N VAL A 1141 29.18 -33.39 -11.00
CA VAL A 1141 27.93 -33.84 -10.35
C VAL A 1141 27.19 -34.91 -11.16
N ALA A 1142 27.53 -35.12 -12.43
CA ALA A 1142 26.95 -36.16 -13.26
C ALA A 1142 27.56 -37.54 -12.96
N LEU A 1143 26.73 -38.48 -12.49
CA LEU A 1143 27.15 -39.81 -12.04
C LEU A 1143 28.03 -40.55 -13.07
N ALA A 1144 29.27 -40.83 -12.70
CA ALA A 1144 30.25 -41.54 -13.51
C ALA A 1144 30.80 -42.79 -12.79
N ASN A 1145 31.47 -43.66 -13.54
CA ASN A 1145 32.14 -44.83 -12.95
C ASN A 1145 33.34 -44.44 -12.06
N GLY A 1146 33.88 -43.22 -12.20
CA GLY A 1146 35.02 -42.73 -11.43
C GLY A 1146 34.72 -42.51 -9.95
N ASP A 1147 33.48 -42.15 -9.66
CA ASP A 1147 33.02 -41.63 -8.37
C ASP A 1147 32.98 -42.72 -7.29
N PHE A 1148 33.04 -43.99 -7.69
CA PHE A 1148 33.19 -45.14 -6.80
C PHE A 1148 34.51 -45.10 -6.01
N GLN A 1149 35.58 -44.59 -6.63
CA GLN A 1149 36.93 -44.51 -6.04
C GLN A 1149 37.45 -43.08 -5.86
N ALA A 1150 36.66 -42.07 -6.24
CA ALA A 1150 37.02 -40.67 -6.01
C ALA A 1150 37.24 -40.39 -4.51
N ALA A 1151 38.19 -39.50 -4.20
CA ALA A 1151 38.29 -38.95 -2.85
C ALA A 1151 37.00 -38.20 -2.47
N ALA A 1152 36.68 -38.18 -1.18
CA ALA A 1152 35.64 -37.34 -0.60
C ALA A 1152 36.28 -36.15 0.12
N THR A 1153 35.56 -35.04 0.29
CA THR A 1153 35.96 -33.96 1.20
C THR A 1153 36.02 -34.49 2.63
N VAL A 1154 35.01 -35.25 3.06
CA VAL A 1154 34.96 -35.93 4.36
C VAL A 1154 34.40 -37.34 4.20
N SER A 1155 35.28 -38.34 4.35
CA SER A 1155 34.86 -39.73 4.44
C SER A 1155 34.26 -40.07 5.82
N GLN A 1156 33.30 -41.01 5.84
CA GLN A 1156 32.63 -41.49 7.06
C GLN A 1156 32.01 -40.35 7.90
N SER A 1157 31.47 -39.34 7.21
CA SER A 1157 30.73 -38.21 7.77
C SER A 1157 29.54 -38.62 8.64
N ALA A 1158 28.86 -39.72 8.30
CA ALA A 1158 27.75 -40.30 9.04
C ALA A 1158 27.72 -41.84 8.93
N THR A 1159 26.89 -42.46 9.77
CA THR A 1159 26.51 -43.88 9.65
C THR A 1159 25.00 -43.99 9.53
N MET A 1160 24.52 -44.72 8.51
CA MET A 1160 23.10 -44.89 8.22
C MET A 1160 22.47 -45.95 9.14
N SER A 1161 21.26 -45.69 9.63
CA SER A 1161 20.47 -46.62 10.43
C SER A 1161 19.86 -47.76 9.59
N ASN A 1162 19.71 -48.96 10.15
CA ASN A 1162 19.05 -50.09 9.47
C ASN A 1162 17.52 -49.89 9.42
N PRO A 1163 16.91 -49.59 8.25
CA PRO A 1163 15.49 -49.27 8.15
C PRO A 1163 14.61 -50.50 8.37
N THR A 1164 13.68 -50.43 9.31
CA THR A 1164 12.92 -51.58 9.82
C THR A 1164 11.98 -52.24 8.80
N SER A 1165 11.39 -51.48 7.87
CA SER A 1165 10.45 -51.98 6.86
C SER A 1165 10.58 -51.24 5.53
N ASN A 1166 9.90 -51.71 4.49
CA ASN A 1166 9.80 -50.92 3.25
C ASN A 1166 8.92 -49.69 3.51
N GLY A 1167 9.29 -48.53 2.98
CA GLY A 1167 8.64 -47.24 3.22
C GLY A 1167 9.15 -46.46 4.43
N THR A 1168 10.01 -47.02 5.30
CA THR A 1168 10.68 -46.24 6.36
C THR A 1168 12.01 -45.67 5.88
N PHE A 1169 12.41 -44.53 6.44
CA PHE A 1169 13.73 -43.96 6.20
C PHE A 1169 14.83 -44.76 6.90
N SER A 1170 15.96 -44.87 6.22
CA SER A 1170 17.29 -45.04 6.79
C SER A 1170 17.87 -43.63 6.98
N GLU A 1171 18.40 -43.33 8.15
CA GLU A 1171 18.83 -41.98 8.52
C GLU A 1171 20.30 -41.98 8.98
N GLY A 1172 21.04 -40.92 8.63
CA GLY A 1172 22.40 -40.69 9.10
C GLY A 1172 22.67 -39.20 9.31
N SER A 1173 22.88 -38.79 10.56
CA SER A 1173 23.26 -37.41 10.90
C SER A 1173 24.76 -37.19 10.70
N LEU A 1174 25.13 -36.10 10.03
CA LEU A 1174 26.52 -35.74 9.77
C LEU A 1174 27.23 -35.33 11.07
N ASN A 1175 28.48 -35.75 11.21
CA ASN A 1175 29.41 -35.22 12.20
C ASN A 1175 29.88 -33.81 11.81
N GLY A 1176 30.50 -33.08 12.74
CA GLY A 1176 30.90 -31.67 12.53
C GLY A 1176 31.77 -31.42 11.30
N ALA A 1177 32.65 -32.36 10.91
CA ALA A 1177 33.42 -32.22 9.67
C ALA A 1177 32.52 -32.37 8.43
N GLY A 1178 31.54 -33.28 8.48
CA GLY A 1178 30.52 -33.40 7.43
C GLY A 1178 29.65 -32.14 7.30
N LEU A 1179 29.33 -31.45 8.40
CA LEU A 1179 28.63 -30.15 8.36
C LEU A 1179 29.48 -29.09 7.66
N SER A 1180 30.77 -29.00 7.98
CA SER A 1180 31.72 -28.08 7.33
C SER A 1180 32.05 -28.41 5.87
N ALA A 1181 31.54 -29.54 5.34
CA ALA A 1181 31.75 -29.97 3.96
C ALA A 1181 30.51 -29.79 3.06
N ILE A 1182 29.39 -29.30 3.62
CA ILE A 1182 28.20 -28.89 2.86
C ILE A 1182 28.53 -27.64 2.02
N ASP A 1183 28.26 -27.72 0.73
CA ASP A 1183 28.50 -26.65 -0.23
C ASP A 1183 27.32 -25.66 -0.26
N LYS A 1184 27.42 -24.57 0.51
CA LYS A 1184 26.41 -23.51 0.52
C LYS A 1184 26.35 -22.69 -0.77
N THR A 1185 27.32 -22.87 -1.67
CA THR A 1185 27.37 -22.19 -2.98
C THR A 1185 26.96 -23.09 -4.15
N GLY A 1186 26.51 -24.33 -3.87
CA GLY A 1186 26.17 -25.28 -4.93
C GLY A 1186 25.72 -26.66 -4.42
N VAL A 1187 26.18 -27.72 -5.09
CA VAL A 1187 25.72 -29.10 -4.85
C VAL A 1187 26.61 -29.83 -3.85
N THR A 1188 26.00 -30.39 -2.80
CA THR A 1188 26.64 -31.37 -1.93
C THR A 1188 26.32 -32.79 -2.39
N GLN A 1189 27.32 -33.58 -2.79
CA GLN A 1189 27.14 -35.01 -3.06
C GLN A 1189 27.44 -35.89 -1.85
N MET A 1190 26.66 -36.96 -1.69
CA MET A 1190 26.83 -37.93 -0.61
C MET A 1190 26.92 -39.35 -1.17
N ARG A 1191 27.97 -40.09 -0.80
CA ARG A 1191 28.22 -41.47 -1.25
C ARG A 1191 27.99 -42.46 -0.11
N ILE A 1192 27.08 -43.41 -0.32
CA ILE A 1192 26.61 -44.36 0.68
C ILE A 1192 27.08 -45.77 0.32
N TYR A 1193 27.76 -46.44 1.24
CA TYR A 1193 28.42 -47.73 1.03
C TYR A 1193 28.52 -48.54 2.34
N PHE A 1194 28.85 -49.84 2.26
CA PHE A 1194 29.11 -50.67 3.43
C PHE A 1194 30.60 -50.77 3.75
N SER A 1195 30.92 -51.03 5.03
CA SER A 1195 32.30 -51.18 5.51
C SER A 1195 33.00 -52.43 4.98
N THR A 1196 32.23 -53.46 4.65
CA THR A 1196 32.66 -54.63 3.88
C THR A 1196 32.13 -54.51 2.45
N ASP A 1197 32.90 -55.01 1.49
CA ASP A 1197 32.59 -55.08 0.06
C ASP A 1197 31.39 -56.02 -0.20
N ASP A 1198 31.51 -57.27 0.26
CA ASP A 1198 30.56 -58.37 0.05
C ASP A 1198 30.65 -59.44 1.18
N ASN A 1199 30.16 -60.66 0.94
CA ASN A 1199 30.05 -61.75 1.90
C ASN A 1199 30.61 -63.13 1.42
N ASP A 1200 31.33 -63.20 0.30
CA ASP A 1200 31.78 -64.45 -0.39
C ASP A 1200 30.66 -65.46 -0.78
N ASP A 1201 29.37 -65.09 -0.79
CA ASP A 1201 28.24 -66.04 -0.99
C ASP A 1201 27.71 -66.15 -2.42
N GLY A 1202 28.10 -65.25 -3.34
CA GLY A 1202 27.67 -65.24 -4.74
C GLY A 1202 26.22 -64.78 -4.95
N GLY A 1203 25.59 -64.21 -3.92
CA GLY A 1203 24.19 -63.74 -3.86
C GLY A 1203 23.96 -62.32 -4.37
N ASN A 1204 22.89 -61.66 -3.94
CA ASN A 1204 22.60 -60.25 -4.26
C ASN A 1204 22.05 -59.60 -2.99
N ASP A 1205 22.93 -59.34 -2.03
CA ASP A 1205 22.60 -58.89 -0.69
C ASP A 1205 22.71 -57.36 -0.64
N TYR A 1206 21.69 -56.68 -1.17
CA TYR A 1206 21.64 -55.21 -1.24
C TYR A 1206 20.33 -54.60 -0.74
N MET A 1207 20.46 -53.46 -0.08
CA MET A 1207 19.38 -52.57 0.26
C MET A 1207 19.06 -51.69 -0.96
N GLY A 1208 17.83 -51.79 -1.47
CA GLY A 1208 17.32 -50.89 -2.49
C GLY A 1208 16.57 -49.71 -1.89
N TYR A 1209 16.93 -48.50 -2.30
CA TYR A 1209 16.24 -47.26 -1.93
C TYR A 1209 15.62 -46.60 -3.17
N TYR A 1210 14.71 -45.66 -2.94
CA TYR A 1210 14.18 -44.74 -3.95
C TYR A 1210 15.22 -43.65 -4.30
N SER A 1211 15.20 -43.16 -5.54
CA SER A 1211 16.05 -42.06 -6.05
C SER A 1211 15.30 -40.72 -6.10
N GLY A 1212 15.99 -39.63 -6.42
CA GLY A 1212 15.41 -38.33 -6.74
C GLY A 1212 14.43 -38.34 -7.93
N ASP A 1213 14.41 -39.40 -8.76
CA ASP A 1213 13.39 -39.61 -9.82
C ASP A 1213 12.03 -40.10 -9.27
N SER A 1214 11.92 -40.32 -7.96
CA SER A 1214 10.71 -40.81 -7.30
C SER A 1214 9.77 -39.65 -6.95
N GLY A 1215 8.51 -39.95 -6.58
CA GLY A 1215 7.60 -38.93 -6.04
C GLY A 1215 8.16 -38.25 -4.79
N THR A 1216 7.81 -36.99 -4.54
CA THR A 1216 8.40 -36.14 -3.47
C THR A 1216 8.39 -36.78 -2.08
N ALA A 1217 7.36 -37.57 -1.76
CA ALA A 1217 7.26 -38.30 -0.50
C ALA A 1217 8.26 -39.47 -0.35
N ASP A 1218 8.88 -39.94 -1.45
CA ASP A 1218 9.80 -41.08 -1.50
C ASP A 1218 11.26 -40.70 -1.85
N ARG A 1219 11.51 -39.49 -2.39
CA ARG A 1219 12.86 -39.00 -2.73
C ARG A 1219 13.79 -39.00 -1.50
N PRO A 1220 15.11 -39.23 -1.68
CA PRO A 1220 16.11 -38.90 -0.68
C PRO A 1220 16.00 -37.46 -0.18
N GLN A 1221 16.28 -37.24 1.10
CA GLN A 1221 16.18 -35.93 1.75
C GLN A 1221 17.45 -35.61 2.52
N LEU A 1222 17.85 -34.34 2.53
CA LEU A 1222 18.82 -33.77 3.44
C LEU A 1222 18.12 -32.71 4.28
N VAL A 1223 17.89 -33.02 5.56
CA VAL A 1223 17.30 -32.07 6.51
C VAL A 1223 18.43 -31.29 7.15
N VAL A 1224 18.43 -29.96 7.01
CA VAL A 1224 19.50 -29.08 7.51
C VAL A 1224 18.92 -28.06 8.46
N THR A 1225 19.59 -27.81 9.58
CA THR A 1225 19.29 -26.71 10.50
C THR A 1225 20.50 -25.78 10.55
N TYR A 1226 20.29 -24.49 10.34
CA TYR A 1226 21.32 -23.45 10.35
C TYR A 1226 20.87 -22.23 11.16
N GLN A 1227 21.82 -21.34 11.49
CA GLN A 1227 21.57 -20.02 12.09
C GLN A 1227 22.54 -19.00 11.51
#